data_AF-A0A139IM72-F1
#
_entry.id   AF-A0A139IM72-F1
#
_cell.length_a   1.000
_cell.length_b   1.000
_cell.length_c   1.000
_cell.angle_alpha   90.00
_cell.angle_beta   90.00
_cell.angle_gamma   90.00
#
_symmetry.space_group_name_H-M   'P 1'
#
loop_
_entity.id
_entity.type
_entity.pdbx_description
1 polymer ?
#
loop_
_entity_poly.entity_id
_entity_poly.type
_entity_poly.pdbx_seq_one_letter_code
_entity_poly.pdbx_strand_id
1 'polypeptide(L)'
;MSGKGPRVLLVAGAVAYDYLVYPMAASDAAAMSEQSSLVVRASAADLVAQLLTAAAPQWGSFEVLGPALQGPASNCLKNNASSVVDLGKSRTDTSADEPPGAALRVIRKRQIGRPPVWHAPPIDHAVAHTSAAKASTVIIAGSGDSFRDVEPALDFLQRIRPRYIIHHMTRPLATGPLWDIIRDGPRTRDGVPDPDHLAVIIDADDLRAEGVSLSRSLSWEQTTEDFVRNLGSNGRLDTLVTCPNLIVRFGNEGLIHHRGRDATDPKLYFHPRQVESDYKQGSHMIGLSSAFTAGFALGFADSSPPNCEKGIRLGISAARDMDSRGFVTNPIDDAPDYPVDEVVGSLNAEKRFSTVSIPSARISSGDSWSIFDAVTGDPAEVARQIVTQGPENTLSRCPLQRFGNLLSVERTEQESLRAVVDAVQERLSLRTAQPTSIGIMGPPGSGKKFVAANLAKHFARDANVKQLVFNGRLLRLEDLVALCHTIRDNTASGLVTVVSFENFEAILEPKNELLNNFLVMMRDGHFTDRGHVRSLGSPLLFFLVNQEPPSLEGIPTPTASSNDFKDRQFIDESQLLDHLHGVVRILGPNQTSAQDKMFSVRRAMMLRQMLKQKFSHLFEKTGQIKIEEGVLHALLLVPHYKHGLRSLDKILSTSRLSSKTKFDVSALPPEEQIQLHVDGRTFMSFLRSPKLPAALRERLAQGLFVAYKKKRTEMARTPAEKEALESDASMYDWDELAPELKESTRAQADDIPRKLRAVNCFMLNEDRSDPLIHVPEFSVAELDMLSEMEHERFNAERLQRQWKMGPRSSNKRTTPFLVPWRDLTQDWKDVDRVMVECVPRVLATAGWKIYRMQEDS
;
A
#
# COMPACT_ATOMS: atom_id res chain seq x y z
N MET A 1 -15.97 18.30 -41.49
CA MET A 1 -14.59 18.82 -41.53
C MET A 1 -14.60 20.24 -40.97
N SER A 2 -14.03 20.44 -39.78
CA SER A 2 -13.89 21.75 -39.12
C SER A 2 -12.39 21.89 -38.81
N GLY A 3 -11.71 22.78 -39.54
CA GLY A 3 -10.26 22.96 -39.45
C GLY A 3 -9.82 23.52 -38.10
N LYS A 4 -8.79 22.90 -37.49
CA LYS A 4 -8.06 23.46 -36.34
C LYS A 4 -6.60 23.00 -36.43
N GLY A 5 -5.65 23.94 -36.38
CA GLY A 5 -4.20 23.68 -36.41
C GLY A 5 -3.70 22.87 -35.20
N PRO A 6 -2.42 22.46 -35.21
CA PRO A 6 -1.82 21.65 -34.14
C PRO A 6 -1.83 22.41 -32.79
N ARG A 7 -1.75 21.68 -31.68
CA ARG A 7 -1.45 22.29 -30.38
C ARG A 7 0.04 22.59 -30.29
N VAL A 8 0.43 23.58 -29.50
CA VAL A 8 1.84 23.94 -29.35
C VAL A 8 2.25 23.83 -27.89
N LEU A 9 3.28 23.03 -27.62
CA LEU A 9 3.94 22.93 -26.33
C LEU A 9 5.23 23.76 -26.40
N LEU A 10 5.31 24.80 -25.58
CA LEU A 10 6.49 25.66 -25.51
C LEU A 10 7.23 25.38 -24.21
N VAL A 11 8.50 24.99 -24.31
CA VAL A 11 9.33 24.69 -23.14
C VAL A 11 10.32 25.83 -22.93
N ALA A 12 10.26 26.43 -21.75
CA ALA A 12 11.17 27.48 -21.31
C ALA A 12 11.60 27.20 -19.86
N GLY A 13 12.64 27.87 -19.38
CA GLY A 13 13.09 27.69 -18.00
C GLY A 13 14.60 27.69 -17.84
N ALA A 14 15.00 27.32 -16.63
CA ALA A 14 16.37 27.01 -16.27
C ALA A 14 16.90 25.86 -17.13
N VAL A 15 18.00 26.09 -17.85
CA VAL A 15 18.80 25.05 -18.51
C VAL A 15 20.08 24.87 -17.69
N ALA A 16 20.34 23.62 -17.30
CA ALA A 16 21.55 23.23 -16.60
C ALA A 16 22.47 22.46 -17.55
N TYR A 17 23.78 22.63 -17.38
CA TYR A 17 24.79 21.86 -18.11
C TYR A 17 25.49 20.90 -17.14
N ASP A 18 25.20 19.61 -17.29
CA ASP A 18 25.73 18.54 -16.46
C ASP A 18 26.99 17.96 -17.12
N TYR A 19 28.12 18.05 -16.40
CA TYR A 19 29.39 17.47 -16.79
C TYR A 19 29.45 16.02 -16.29
N LEU A 20 29.24 15.08 -17.20
CA LEU A 20 29.23 13.65 -16.91
C LEU A 20 30.67 13.11 -16.99
N VAL A 21 31.19 12.65 -15.86
CA VAL A 21 32.49 11.97 -15.77
C VAL A 21 32.25 10.47 -15.73
N TYR A 22 32.80 9.70 -16.65
CA TYR A 22 32.51 8.27 -16.79
C TYR A 22 33.76 7.44 -17.10
N PRO A 23 33.81 6.16 -16.67
CA PRO A 23 34.98 5.30 -16.91
C PRO A 23 35.08 4.90 -18.39
N MET A 24 36.29 4.96 -18.95
CA MET A 24 36.55 4.43 -20.30
C MET A 24 36.67 2.90 -20.28
N ALA A 25 36.14 2.23 -21.30
CA ALA A 25 36.39 0.81 -21.51
C ALA A 25 37.86 0.60 -21.91
N ALA A 26 38.62 -0.16 -21.12
CA ALA A 26 40.03 -0.44 -21.43
C ALA A 26 40.11 -1.29 -22.70
N SER A 27 40.60 -0.71 -23.80
CA SER A 27 41.16 -1.48 -24.91
C SER A 27 42.59 -1.88 -24.51
N ASP A 28 42.82 -3.18 -24.34
CA ASP A 28 44.09 -3.86 -24.04
C ASP A 28 44.51 -4.05 -22.57
N ALA A 29 44.69 -5.34 -22.23
CA ALA A 29 44.88 -5.90 -20.90
C ALA A 29 46.26 -5.67 -20.25
N ALA A 30 46.97 -4.58 -20.57
CA ALA A 30 48.36 -4.39 -20.13
C ALA A 30 48.67 -3.09 -19.37
N ALA A 31 47.70 -2.19 -19.15
CA ALA A 31 47.90 -1.04 -18.26
C ALA A 31 46.62 -0.66 -17.53
N MET A 32 46.52 -1.02 -16.24
CA MET A 32 45.48 -0.53 -15.35
C MET A 32 45.71 0.96 -15.05
N SER A 33 45.24 1.85 -15.91
CA SER A 33 45.05 3.26 -15.56
C SER A 33 43.55 3.56 -15.50
N GLU A 34 43.09 4.09 -14.37
CA GLU A 34 41.74 4.63 -14.14
C GLU A 34 41.46 5.85 -15.05
N GLN A 35 41.34 5.64 -16.36
CA GLN A 35 41.01 6.70 -17.31
C GLN A 35 39.51 6.98 -17.29
N SER A 36 39.15 8.25 -17.04
CA SER A 36 37.78 8.75 -17.11
C SER A 36 37.65 9.75 -18.24
N SER A 37 36.53 9.70 -18.95
CA SER A 37 36.15 10.68 -19.96
C SER A 37 35.10 11.65 -19.41
N LEU A 38 34.95 12.78 -20.09
CA LEU A 38 34.06 13.87 -19.72
C LEU A 38 33.18 14.22 -20.92
N VAL A 39 31.87 14.29 -20.72
CA VAL A 39 30.92 14.81 -21.71
C VAL A 39 29.95 15.79 -21.08
N VAL A 40 29.45 16.76 -21.84
CA VAL A 40 28.48 17.77 -21.37
C VAL A 40 27.12 17.47 -21.96
N ARG A 41 26.10 17.35 -21.11
CA ARG A 41 24.69 17.24 -21.53
C ARG A 41 23.87 18.37 -20.93
N ALA A 42 22.96 18.91 -21.72
CA ALA A 42 21.99 19.90 -21.23
C ALA A 42 20.81 19.17 -20.57
N SER A 43 20.29 19.73 -19.48
CA SER A 43 19.21 19.14 -18.69
C SER A 43 18.17 20.18 -18.27
N ALA A 44 17.23 19.79 -17.40
CA ALA A 44 16.08 20.60 -16.98
C ALA A 44 15.17 20.98 -18.17
N ALA A 45 15.01 22.26 -18.50
CA ALA A 45 14.11 22.70 -19.58
C ALA A 45 14.45 22.05 -20.93
N ASP A 46 15.74 21.87 -21.23
CA ASP A 46 16.16 21.25 -22.49
C ASP A 46 15.78 19.77 -22.57
N LEU A 47 16.01 19.01 -21.49
CA LEU A 47 15.62 17.60 -21.41
C LEU A 47 14.10 17.40 -21.52
N VAL A 48 13.30 18.31 -20.93
CA VAL A 48 11.83 18.30 -21.13
C VAL A 48 11.48 18.47 -22.61
N ALA A 49 12.14 19.40 -23.31
CA ALA A 49 11.91 19.65 -24.72
C ALA A 49 12.33 18.45 -25.60
N GLN A 50 13.48 17.83 -25.31
CA GLN A 50 13.94 16.63 -26.02
C GLN A 50 12.95 15.47 -25.89
N LEU A 51 12.50 15.16 -24.68
CA LEU A 51 11.51 14.10 -24.42
C LEU A 51 10.18 14.36 -25.13
N LEU A 52 9.67 15.60 -25.08
CA LEU A 52 8.43 15.95 -25.75
C LEU A 52 8.58 15.90 -27.28
N THR A 53 9.73 16.33 -27.81
CA THR A 53 10.02 16.30 -29.25
C THR A 53 10.08 14.86 -29.75
N ALA A 54 10.75 13.96 -29.01
CA ALA A 54 10.78 12.54 -29.30
C ALA A 54 9.40 11.87 -29.17
N ALA A 55 8.54 12.35 -28.26
CA ALA A 55 7.16 11.86 -28.10
C ALA A 55 6.19 12.32 -29.19
N ALA A 56 6.43 13.46 -29.83
CA ALA A 56 5.51 14.07 -30.80
C ALA A 56 5.10 13.15 -31.96
N PRO A 57 5.98 12.32 -32.57
CA PRO A 57 5.58 11.38 -33.63
C PRO A 57 4.63 10.28 -33.16
N GLN A 58 4.77 9.81 -31.91
CA GLN A 58 4.00 8.68 -31.39
C GLN A 58 2.66 9.12 -30.78
N TRP A 59 2.63 10.30 -30.18
CA TRP A 59 1.46 10.85 -29.47
C TRP A 59 0.73 11.93 -30.28
N GLY A 60 0.95 11.96 -31.60
CA GLY A 60 0.69 13.09 -32.48
C GLY A 60 -0.63 13.84 -32.26
N SER A 61 -0.52 15.13 -31.94
CA SER A 61 -1.44 16.23 -32.28
C SER A 61 -0.88 17.60 -31.87
N PHE A 62 0.45 17.69 -31.69
CA PHE A 62 1.12 18.85 -31.15
C PHE A 62 2.53 19.06 -31.72
N GLU A 63 2.99 20.29 -31.65
CA GLU A 63 4.34 20.73 -32.00
C GLU A 63 5.07 21.16 -30.73
N VAL A 64 6.37 20.93 -30.67
CA VAL A 64 7.22 21.27 -29.53
C VAL A 64 8.21 22.35 -29.95
N LEU A 65 8.22 23.45 -29.20
CA LEU A 65 9.21 24.51 -29.34
C LEU A 65 10.06 24.55 -28.06
N GLY A 66 11.33 24.17 -28.19
CA GLY A 66 12.29 24.12 -27.08
C GLY A 66 13.16 25.37 -26.94
N PRO A 67 13.97 25.47 -25.87
CA PRO A 67 14.88 26.59 -25.65
C PRO A 67 15.92 26.71 -26.76
N ALA A 68 16.24 27.95 -27.18
CA ALA A 68 17.33 28.20 -28.12
C ALA A 68 18.69 28.12 -27.40
N LEU A 69 19.47 27.07 -27.69
CA LEU A 69 20.82 26.87 -27.14
C LEU A 69 21.88 27.20 -28.20
N GLN A 70 22.99 27.80 -27.77
CA GLN A 70 24.17 27.96 -28.63
C GLN A 70 24.85 26.60 -28.83
N GLY A 71 25.21 26.26 -30.07
CA GLY A 71 25.87 24.99 -30.38
C GLY A 71 27.20 24.81 -29.64
N PRO A 72 27.68 23.57 -29.40
CA PRO A 72 28.87 23.27 -28.60
C PRO A 72 30.23 23.72 -29.20
N ALA A 73 30.24 24.70 -30.10
CA ALA A 73 31.45 25.16 -30.77
C ALA A 73 32.31 26.08 -29.88
N SER A 74 33.47 25.58 -29.48
CA SER A 74 34.75 26.30 -29.34
C SER A 74 35.10 27.14 -28.10
N ASN A 75 34.34 27.12 -27.00
CA ASN A 75 34.75 27.75 -25.71
C ASN A 75 34.58 26.84 -24.47
N CYS A 76 34.54 25.54 -24.70
CA CYS A 76 33.85 24.49 -23.93
C CYS A 76 34.46 24.03 -22.59
N LEU A 77 35.25 24.83 -21.87
CA LEU A 77 35.73 24.44 -20.52
C LEU A 77 35.69 25.51 -19.44
N LYS A 78 35.32 26.77 -19.72
CA LYS A 78 35.50 27.84 -18.71
C LYS A 78 34.25 28.33 -17.97
N ASN A 79 33.01 28.34 -18.52
CA ASN A 79 32.02 29.30 -17.97
C ASN A 79 30.54 28.87 -17.81
N ASN A 80 30.16 27.61 -18.03
CA ASN A 80 28.73 27.22 -18.07
C ASN A 80 28.36 25.93 -17.33
N ALA A 81 29.28 25.29 -16.60
CA ALA A 81 28.94 24.14 -15.75
C ALA A 81 27.92 24.52 -14.67
N SER A 82 26.91 23.67 -14.52
CA SER A 82 25.96 23.72 -13.40
C SER A 82 26.22 22.59 -12.40
N SER A 83 26.70 21.43 -12.87
CA SER A 83 27.07 20.32 -12.00
C SER A 83 28.12 19.39 -12.61
N VAL A 84 28.84 18.65 -11.77
CA VAL A 84 29.64 17.47 -12.14
C VAL A 84 28.92 16.23 -11.62
N VAL A 85 28.80 15.23 -12.48
CA VAL A 85 28.13 13.96 -12.21
C VAL A 85 29.11 12.83 -12.47
N ASP A 86 29.55 12.16 -11.43
CA ASP A 86 30.39 10.98 -11.55
C ASP A 86 29.49 9.77 -11.85
N LEU A 87 29.75 9.10 -12.95
CA LEU A 87 29.05 7.91 -13.42
C LEU A 87 29.87 6.66 -13.17
N GLY A 88 29.19 5.55 -12.91
CA GLY A 88 29.83 4.24 -12.92
C GLY A 88 28.83 3.10 -13.07
N LYS A 89 29.35 1.88 -13.16
CA LYS A 89 28.53 0.67 -13.28
C LYS A 89 27.90 0.33 -11.93
N SER A 90 26.63 -0.03 -11.94
CA SER A 90 25.93 -0.49 -10.74
C SER A 90 26.63 -1.73 -10.16
N ARG A 91 26.81 -1.79 -8.84
CA ARG A 91 27.41 -2.95 -8.14
C ARG A 91 26.39 -4.06 -7.81
N THR A 92 25.10 -3.83 -8.04
CA THR A 92 24.00 -4.69 -7.55
C THR A 92 23.53 -5.77 -8.52
N ASP A 93 24.11 -5.86 -9.72
CA ASP A 93 23.54 -6.69 -10.79
C ASP A 93 24.21 -8.07 -10.84
N THR A 94 23.87 -8.93 -9.88
CA THR A 94 24.16 -10.37 -9.91
C THR A 94 22.89 -11.22 -10.02
N SER A 95 21.88 -10.75 -10.76
CA SER A 95 20.74 -11.57 -11.16
C SER A 95 20.89 -11.96 -12.63
N ALA A 96 20.72 -13.24 -12.94
CA ALA A 96 21.14 -13.87 -14.20
C ALA A 96 20.22 -13.62 -15.42
N ASP A 97 19.24 -12.72 -15.32
CA ASP A 97 18.16 -12.55 -16.33
C ASP A 97 18.11 -11.18 -17.01
N GLU A 98 19.10 -10.30 -16.84
CA GLU A 98 19.17 -9.01 -17.57
C GLU A 98 20.17 -9.02 -18.75
N PRO A 99 19.88 -8.28 -19.85
CA PRO A 99 20.73 -8.25 -21.03
C PRO A 99 22.13 -7.71 -20.72
N PRO A 100 23.18 -8.21 -21.39
CA PRO A 100 24.56 -7.90 -21.05
C PRO A 100 24.93 -6.46 -21.44
N GLY A 101 25.04 -5.58 -20.43
CA GLY A 101 25.54 -4.22 -20.57
C GLY A 101 25.05 -3.30 -19.45
N ALA A 102 25.62 -3.41 -18.24
CA ALA A 102 25.20 -2.59 -17.10
C ALA A 102 25.27 -1.09 -17.44
N ALA A 103 24.10 -0.43 -17.46
CA ALA A 103 23.98 0.99 -17.75
C ALA A 103 24.77 1.84 -16.74
N LEU A 104 25.31 2.96 -17.21
CA LEU A 104 26.01 3.91 -16.34
C LEU A 104 24.99 4.64 -15.46
N ARG A 105 25.28 4.73 -14.16
CA ARG A 105 24.42 5.34 -13.14
C ARG A 105 25.19 6.35 -12.31
N VAL A 106 24.48 7.28 -11.66
CA VAL A 106 25.11 8.32 -10.86
C VAL A 106 25.68 7.74 -9.57
N ILE A 107 27.00 7.87 -9.42
CA ILE A 107 27.69 7.61 -8.16
C ILE A 107 27.57 8.83 -7.26
N ARG A 108 27.80 10.02 -7.82
CA ARG A 108 27.83 11.27 -7.07
C ARG A 108 27.53 12.46 -7.98
N LYS A 109 26.75 13.42 -7.46
CA LYS A 109 26.54 14.72 -8.08
C LYS A 109 27.09 15.83 -7.20
N ARG A 110 27.76 16.82 -7.79
CA ARG A 110 28.25 18.03 -7.12
C ARG A 110 27.81 19.25 -7.92
N GLN A 111 27.17 20.22 -7.29
CA GLN A 111 26.92 21.51 -7.93
C GLN A 111 28.24 22.28 -8.06
N ILE A 112 28.54 22.80 -9.25
CA ILE A 112 29.73 23.60 -9.54
C ILE A 112 29.37 24.68 -10.57
N GLY A 113 30.13 25.77 -10.58
CA GLY A 113 29.97 26.81 -11.60
C GLY A 113 28.79 27.75 -11.37
N ARG A 114 28.14 28.21 -12.45
CA ARG A 114 27.06 29.20 -12.40
C ARG A 114 25.70 28.50 -12.23
N PRO A 115 24.73 29.13 -11.53
CA PRO A 115 23.38 28.60 -11.47
C PRO A 115 22.81 28.46 -12.90
N PRO A 116 21.84 27.55 -13.11
CA PRO A 116 21.11 27.44 -14.37
C PRO A 116 20.58 28.82 -14.82
N VAL A 117 20.48 29.04 -16.13
CA VAL A 117 20.03 30.33 -16.71
C VAL A 117 18.71 30.12 -17.45
N TRP A 118 17.87 31.15 -17.48
CA TRP A 118 16.65 31.16 -18.28
C TRP A 118 16.95 31.05 -19.78
N HIS A 119 16.32 30.08 -20.43
CA HIS A 119 16.20 29.98 -21.88
C HIS A 119 14.75 29.79 -22.28
N ALA A 120 14.39 30.30 -23.46
CA ALA A 120 13.07 30.17 -24.06
C ALA A 120 13.20 29.91 -25.56
N PRO A 121 12.13 29.43 -26.23
CA PRO A 121 12.10 29.34 -27.68
C PRO A 121 12.20 30.74 -28.33
N PRO A 122 12.69 30.86 -29.58
CA PRO A 122 12.72 32.13 -30.29
C PRO A 122 11.32 32.76 -30.35
N ILE A 123 11.15 33.93 -29.75
CA ILE A 123 9.84 34.54 -29.48
C ILE A 123 9.03 34.74 -30.77
N ASP A 124 9.64 35.27 -31.83
CA ASP A 124 8.91 35.55 -33.08
C ASP A 124 8.41 34.26 -33.74
N HIS A 125 9.22 33.20 -33.69
CA HIS A 125 8.83 31.88 -34.16
C HIS A 125 7.69 31.32 -33.29
N ALA A 126 7.84 31.41 -31.98
CA ALA A 126 6.84 30.94 -31.03
C ALA A 126 5.49 31.66 -31.17
N VAL A 127 5.49 32.98 -31.37
CA VAL A 127 4.27 33.79 -31.59
C VAL A 127 3.54 33.40 -32.89
N ALA A 128 4.30 33.14 -33.97
CA ALA A 128 3.71 32.69 -35.24
C ALA A 128 2.97 31.35 -35.07
N HIS A 129 3.59 30.40 -34.35
CA HIS A 129 3.01 29.08 -34.12
C HIS A 129 1.83 29.14 -33.14
N THR A 130 1.91 29.91 -32.05
CA THR A 130 0.80 30.05 -31.11
C THR A 130 -0.42 30.74 -31.71
N SER A 131 -0.21 31.73 -32.58
CA SER A 131 -1.30 32.42 -33.30
C SER A 131 -2.02 31.49 -34.28
N ALA A 132 -1.32 30.50 -34.84
CA ALA A 132 -1.87 29.48 -35.72
C ALA A 132 -2.43 28.25 -34.95
N ALA A 133 -2.12 28.12 -33.66
CA ALA A 133 -2.43 26.96 -32.85
C ALA A 133 -3.87 26.94 -32.32
N LYS A 134 -4.40 25.72 -32.10
CA LYS A 134 -5.69 25.51 -31.43
C LYS A 134 -5.64 25.86 -29.93
N ALA A 135 -4.51 25.59 -29.29
CA ALA A 135 -4.21 25.88 -27.89
C ALA A 135 -2.70 25.82 -27.69
N SER A 136 -2.18 26.65 -26.78
CA SER A 136 -0.77 26.68 -26.40
C SER A 136 -0.61 26.35 -24.91
N THR A 137 0.35 25.49 -24.60
CA THR A 137 0.76 25.17 -23.23
C THR A 137 2.21 25.59 -23.06
N VAL A 138 2.49 26.43 -22.06
CA VAL A 138 3.86 26.79 -21.68
C VAL A 138 4.29 25.94 -20.50
N ILE A 139 5.46 25.33 -20.62
CA ILE A 139 6.10 24.52 -19.59
C ILE A 139 7.32 25.28 -19.10
N ILE A 140 7.35 25.60 -17.80
CA ILE A 140 8.42 26.35 -17.15
C ILE A 140 9.17 25.44 -16.18
N ALA A 141 10.43 25.15 -16.45
CA ALA A 141 11.27 24.35 -15.56
C ALA A 141 12.20 25.22 -14.69
N GLY A 142 12.22 24.95 -13.38
CA GLY A 142 13.08 25.60 -12.40
C GLY A 142 12.54 26.92 -11.85
N SER A 143 13.13 27.39 -10.75
CA SER A 143 12.83 28.67 -10.08
C SER A 143 14.09 29.29 -9.45
N GLY A 144 13.92 30.37 -8.68
CA GLY A 144 14.95 30.89 -7.78
C GLY A 144 16.06 31.69 -8.43
N ASP A 145 17.31 31.37 -8.08
CA ASP A 145 18.49 32.10 -8.55
C ASP A 145 18.61 32.13 -10.08
N SER A 146 18.08 31.09 -10.75
CA SER A 146 17.99 31.00 -12.20
C SER A 146 17.07 32.05 -12.84
N PHE A 147 16.25 32.72 -12.02
CA PHE A 147 15.22 33.70 -12.40
C PHE A 147 15.39 35.02 -11.66
N ARG A 148 16.61 35.35 -11.20
CA ARG A 148 16.90 36.68 -10.64
C ARG A 148 16.59 37.80 -11.62
N ASP A 149 16.88 37.57 -12.90
CA ASP A 149 16.43 38.42 -14.00
C ASP A 149 15.17 37.81 -14.62
N VAL A 150 14.00 38.34 -14.23
CA VAL A 150 12.69 37.84 -14.67
C VAL A 150 12.24 38.48 -15.99
N GLU A 151 12.89 39.55 -16.46
CA GLU A 151 12.44 40.31 -17.63
C GLU A 151 12.28 39.43 -18.88
N PRO A 152 13.22 38.52 -19.20
CA PRO A 152 13.09 37.64 -20.37
C PRO A 152 11.91 36.66 -20.24
N ALA A 153 11.63 36.17 -19.04
CA ALA A 153 10.50 35.28 -18.79
C ALA A 153 9.16 36.03 -18.89
N LEU A 154 9.13 37.28 -18.42
CA LEU A 154 7.97 38.15 -18.50
C LEU A 154 7.64 38.53 -19.95
N ASP A 155 8.61 38.98 -20.73
CA ASP A 155 8.42 39.31 -22.16
C ASP A 155 7.91 38.09 -22.93
N PHE A 156 8.48 36.92 -22.67
CA PHE A 156 8.02 35.66 -23.26
C PHE A 156 6.55 35.37 -22.92
N LEU A 157 6.16 35.37 -21.64
CA LEU A 157 4.79 35.07 -21.23
C LEU A 157 3.77 36.10 -21.74
N GLN A 158 4.13 37.39 -21.76
CA GLN A 158 3.27 38.47 -22.25
C GLN A 158 2.99 38.37 -23.76
N ARG A 159 4.00 37.96 -24.54
CA ARG A 159 3.87 37.82 -26.00
C ARG A 159 3.17 36.53 -26.42
N ILE A 160 3.47 35.40 -25.76
CA ILE A 160 2.89 34.09 -26.09
C ILE A 160 1.42 34.00 -25.67
N ARG A 161 1.04 34.57 -24.53
CA ARG A 161 -0.31 34.46 -23.92
C ARG A 161 -0.81 33.01 -23.93
N PRO A 162 -0.13 32.11 -23.19
CA PRO A 162 -0.47 30.69 -23.22
C PRO A 162 -1.87 30.43 -22.66
N ARG A 163 -2.51 29.37 -23.15
CA ARG A 163 -3.78 28.90 -22.58
C ARG A 163 -3.57 28.14 -21.28
N TYR A 164 -2.48 27.38 -21.17
CA TYR A 164 -2.14 26.57 -20.00
C TYR A 164 -0.69 26.83 -19.58
N ILE A 165 -0.42 26.80 -18.27
CA ILE A 165 0.93 26.89 -17.71
C ILE A 165 1.18 25.66 -16.84
N ILE A 166 2.27 24.95 -17.12
CA ILE A 166 2.83 23.91 -16.27
C ILE A 166 4.15 24.44 -15.71
N HIS A 167 4.26 24.58 -14.40
CA HIS A 167 5.46 25.08 -13.75
C HIS A 167 6.07 23.99 -12.87
N HIS A 168 7.19 23.43 -13.30
CA HIS A 168 8.05 22.64 -12.44
C HIS A 168 8.89 23.60 -11.59
N MET A 169 8.49 23.79 -10.33
CA MET A 169 9.05 24.76 -9.41
C MET A 169 10.10 24.10 -8.53
N THR A 170 11.26 24.75 -8.41
CA THR A 170 12.34 24.33 -7.49
C THR A 170 12.52 25.38 -6.40
N ARG A 171 13.35 25.14 -5.40
CA ARG A 171 13.63 26.14 -4.36
C ARG A 171 14.19 27.48 -4.92
N PRO A 172 13.87 28.63 -4.29
CA PRO A 172 12.92 28.79 -3.19
C PRO A 172 11.47 28.65 -3.67
N LEU A 173 10.64 28.00 -2.85
CA LEU A 173 9.24 27.72 -3.18
C LEU A 173 8.33 28.92 -2.89
N ALA A 174 7.21 29.02 -3.62
CA ALA A 174 6.13 29.99 -3.42
C ALA A 174 6.56 31.48 -3.36
N THR A 175 7.74 31.81 -3.87
CA THR A 175 8.35 33.13 -3.73
C THR A 175 9.12 33.50 -4.99
N GLY A 176 9.26 34.82 -5.21
CA GLY A 176 10.06 35.38 -6.29
C GLY A 176 9.24 35.94 -7.45
N PRO A 177 9.86 36.80 -8.28
CA PRO A 177 9.14 37.63 -9.25
C PRO A 177 8.33 36.82 -10.27
N LEU A 178 8.86 35.68 -10.74
CA LEU A 178 8.13 34.82 -11.67
C LEU A 178 6.84 34.27 -11.03
N TRP A 179 6.94 33.79 -9.78
CA TRP A 179 5.80 33.20 -9.08
C TRP A 179 4.69 34.22 -8.85
N ASP A 180 5.05 35.45 -8.44
CA ASP A 180 4.10 36.55 -8.25
C ASP A 180 3.31 36.89 -9.53
N ILE A 181 3.86 36.58 -10.70
CA ILE A 181 3.23 36.83 -12.00
C ILE A 181 2.33 35.66 -12.44
N ILE A 182 2.75 34.42 -12.20
CA ILE A 182 2.05 33.24 -12.75
C ILE A 182 1.04 32.60 -11.78
N ARG A 183 1.10 32.89 -10.47
CA ARG A 183 0.27 32.22 -9.44
C ARG A 183 -1.24 32.40 -9.62
N ASP A 184 -1.66 33.46 -10.31
CA ASP A 184 -3.07 33.72 -10.61
C ASP A 184 -3.54 33.01 -11.90
N GLY A 185 -2.64 32.30 -12.57
CA GLY A 185 -2.89 31.56 -13.81
C GLY A 185 -2.67 32.37 -15.09
N PRO A 186 -2.72 31.71 -16.26
CA PRO A 186 -2.62 32.38 -17.55
C PRO A 186 -3.76 33.40 -17.76
N ARG A 187 -3.47 34.50 -18.46
CA ARG A 187 -4.49 35.51 -18.78
C ARG A 187 -5.33 35.07 -19.98
N THR A 188 -6.65 35.16 -19.84
CA THR A 188 -7.62 34.98 -20.94
C THR A 188 -7.49 36.09 -21.99
N ARG A 189 -8.19 35.93 -23.13
CA ARG A 189 -8.24 36.95 -24.20
C ARG A 189 -8.73 38.31 -23.71
N ASP A 190 -9.59 38.32 -22.69
CA ASP A 190 -10.16 39.51 -22.08
C ASP A 190 -9.28 40.10 -20.97
N GLY A 191 -8.10 39.51 -20.73
CA GLY A 191 -7.11 39.97 -19.75
C GLY A 191 -7.34 39.49 -18.31
N VAL A 192 -8.41 38.72 -18.06
CA VAL A 192 -8.74 38.15 -16.74
C VAL A 192 -7.88 36.89 -16.50
N PRO A 193 -7.21 36.73 -15.34
CA PRO A 193 -6.50 35.51 -14.98
C PRO A 193 -7.42 34.29 -14.89
N ASP A 194 -6.99 33.16 -15.45
CA ASP A 194 -7.67 31.86 -15.37
C ASP A 194 -6.83 30.88 -14.53
N PRO A 195 -7.09 30.81 -13.22
CA PRO A 195 -6.28 30.04 -12.29
C PRO A 195 -6.30 28.54 -12.61
N ASP A 196 -7.44 27.98 -13.02
CA ASP A 196 -7.64 26.54 -13.19
C ASP A 196 -6.74 25.93 -14.28
N HIS A 197 -6.13 26.79 -15.11
CA HIS A 197 -5.19 26.45 -16.17
C HIS A 197 -3.71 26.51 -15.73
N LEU A 198 -3.44 26.66 -14.44
CA LEU A 198 -2.12 26.50 -13.84
C LEU A 198 -1.96 25.11 -13.19
N ALA A 199 -0.85 24.44 -13.50
CA ALA A 199 -0.38 23.26 -12.78
C ALA A 199 1.04 23.49 -12.27
N VAL A 200 1.28 23.20 -10.99
CA VAL A 200 2.58 23.36 -10.34
C VAL A 200 3.08 21.99 -9.90
N ILE A 201 4.29 21.63 -10.32
CA ILE A 201 4.97 20.39 -9.94
C ILE A 201 6.12 20.76 -9.00
N ILE A 202 6.16 20.14 -7.82
CA ILE A 202 7.23 20.28 -6.84
C ILE A 202 7.66 18.91 -6.30
N ASP A 203 8.89 18.83 -5.82
CA ASP A 203 9.40 17.66 -5.11
C ASP A 203 9.23 17.84 -3.59
N ALA A 204 8.82 16.77 -2.88
CA ALA A 204 8.61 16.79 -1.43
C ALA A 204 9.89 17.14 -0.65
N ASP A 205 11.06 16.84 -1.21
CA ASP A 205 12.35 17.23 -0.63
C ASP A 205 12.57 18.75 -0.63
N ASP A 206 12.01 19.47 -1.59
CA ASP A 206 12.05 20.93 -1.59
C ASP A 206 11.10 21.51 -0.52
N LEU A 207 9.94 20.89 -0.28
CA LEU A 207 9.06 21.25 0.85
C LEU A 207 9.74 21.02 2.19
N ARG A 208 10.39 19.86 2.38
CA ARG A 208 11.15 19.55 3.60
C ARG A 208 12.27 20.56 3.83
N ALA A 209 13.01 20.90 2.77
CA ALA A 209 14.10 21.87 2.86
C ALA A 209 13.62 23.31 3.12
N GLU A 210 12.35 23.63 2.83
CA GLU A 210 11.70 24.90 3.19
C GLU A 210 11.03 24.85 4.59
N GLY A 211 11.30 23.79 5.37
CA GLY A 211 10.86 23.67 6.76
C GLY A 211 9.49 23.03 6.95
N VAL A 212 8.91 22.38 5.94
CA VAL A 212 7.68 21.59 6.11
C VAL A 212 8.04 20.23 6.70
N SER A 213 7.48 19.91 7.86
CA SER A 213 7.66 18.62 8.52
C SER A 213 6.91 17.50 7.79
N LEU A 214 7.54 16.88 6.79
CA LEU A 214 6.99 15.70 6.10
C LEU A 214 7.82 14.47 6.44
N SER A 215 7.18 13.43 6.98
CA SER A 215 7.80 12.11 7.17
C SER A 215 8.35 11.55 5.85
N ARG A 216 9.36 10.71 5.97
CA ARG A 216 10.04 10.01 4.87
C ARG A 216 10.02 8.52 5.16
N SER A 217 9.71 7.71 4.15
CA SER A 217 9.89 6.23 4.15
C SER A 217 9.14 5.42 5.24
N LEU A 218 8.25 6.01 6.05
CA LEU A 218 7.47 5.31 7.08
C LEU A 218 6.24 4.58 6.51
N SER A 219 5.19 5.34 6.18
CA SER A 219 3.94 4.88 5.58
C SER A 219 3.33 5.98 4.72
N TRP A 220 2.53 5.60 3.72
CA TRP A 220 1.83 6.58 2.88
C TRP A 220 0.75 7.33 3.68
N GLU A 221 0.15 6.68 4.67
CA GLU A 221 -0.76 7.30 5.63
C GLU A 221 -0.08 8.42 6.42
N GLN A 222 1.09 8.17 7.01
CA GLN A 222 1.81 9.18 7.79
C GLN A 222 2.23 10.36 6.90
N THR A 223 2.77 10.10 5.70
CA THR A 223 3.13 11.16 4.75
C THR A 223 1.94 12.02 4.37
N THR A 224 0.78 11.40 4.18
CA THR A 224 -0.47 12.08 3.87
C THR A 224 -0.99 12.92 5.03
N GLU A 225 -0.94 12.38 6.26
CA GLU A 225 -1.32 13.12 7.46
C GLU A 225 -0.43 14.33 7.70
N ASP A 226 0.88 14.15 7.56
CA ASP A 226 1.85 15.24 7.68
C ASP A 226 1.61 16.32 6.61
N PHE A 227 1.30 15.91 5.37
CA PHE A 227 0.94 16.83 4.30
C PHE A 227 -0.27 17.69 4.66
N VAL A 228 -1.37 17.08 5.11
CA VAL A 228 -2.59 17.80 5.52
C VAL A 228 -2.35 18.70 6.73
N ARG A 229 -1.59 18.23 7.73
CA ARG A 229 -1.34 18.98 8.97
C ARG A 229 -0.35 20.13 8.81
N ASN A 230 0.65 19.99 7.93
CA ASN A 230 1.81 20.89 7.93
C ASN A 230 1.86 21.83 6.71
N LEU A 231 1.23 21.50 5.57
CA LEU A 231 1.37 22.33 4.36
C LEU A 231 0.80 23.75 4.54
N GLY A 232 -0.29 23.90 5.30
CA GLY A 232 -0.92 25.21 5.59
C GLY A 232 -0.32 26.01 6.74
N SER A 233 0.62 25.46 7.50
CA SER A 233 1.04 26.02 8.79
C SER A 233 2.17 27.05 8.72
N ASN A 234 2.80 27.22 7.54
CA ASN A 234 4.00 28.04 7.39
C ASN A 234 3.76 29.47 6.86
N GLY A 235 2.54 29.83 6.41
CA GLY A 235 2.16 31.16 5.90
C GLY A 235 2.82 31.59 4.57
N ARG A 236 4.10 31.23 4.38
CA ARG A 236 4.89 31.49 3.17
C ARG A 236 4.44 30.64 1.98
N LEU A 237 3.86 29.47 2.25
CA LEU A 237 3.45 28.50 1.22
C LEU A 237 1.94 28.60 0.89
N ASP A 238 1.21 29.57 1.43
CA ASP A 238 -0.24 29.71 1.26
C ASP A 238 -0.66 29.80 -0.21
N THR A 239 0.17 30.45 -1.03
CA THR A 239 -0.05 30.56 -2.48
C THR A 239 0.13 29.22 -3.22
N LEU A 240 0.93 28.30 -2.67
CA LEU A 240 1.02 26.91 -3.18
C LEU A 240 -0.14 26.06 -2.70
N VAL A 241 -0.54 26.19 -1.44
CA VAL A 241 -1.70 25.47 -0.88
C VAL A 241 -2.96 25.81 -1.67
N THR A 242 -3.15 27.09 -2.02
CA THR A 242 -4.30 27.57 -2.80
C THR A 242 -4.16 27.38 -4.32
N CYS A 243 -3.11 26.68 -4.77
CA CYS A 243 -2.90 26.37 -6.18
C CYS A 243 -3.99 25.39 -6.69
N PRO A 244 -4.61 25.64 -7.86
CA PRO A 244 -5.70 24.82 -8.37
C PRO A 244 -5.25 23.42 -8.78
N ASN A 245 -4.01 23.25 -9.24
CA ASN A 245 -3.42 21.93 -9.47
C ASN A 245 -1.99 21.91 -8.92
N LEU A 246 -1.83 21.52 -7.66
CA LEU A 246 -0.53 21.27 -7.04
C LEU A 246 -0.22 19.77 -7.12
N ILE A 247 0.92 19.45 -7.70
CA ILE A 247 1.47 18.10 -7.85
C ILE A 247 2.73 18.02 -7.00
N VAL A 248 2.66 17.29 -5.88
CA VAL A 248 3.79 17.08 -4.97
C VAL A 248 4.30 15.66 -5.14
N ARG A 249 5.55 15.52 -5.60
CA ARG A 249 6.20 14.23 -5.85
C ARG A 249 6.97 13.74 -4.63
N PHE A 250 6.76 12.48 -4.29
CA PHE A 250 7.48 11.75 -3.25
C PHE A 250 8.33 10.67 -3.93
N GLY A 251 9.49 11.10 -4.45
CA GLY A 251 10.35 10.27 -5.28
C GLY A 251 9.67 9.81 -6.58
N ASN A 252 9.92 8.56 -6.94
CA ASN A 252 9.31 7.87 -8.08
C ASN A 252 8.24 6.86 -7.62
N GLU A 253 7.92 6.84 -6.32
CA GLU A 253 7.05 5.86 -5.68
C GLU A 253 5.68 6.44 -5.29
N GLY A 254 5.55 7.76 -5.16
CA GLY A 254 4.26 8.38 -4.88
C GLY A 254 4.17 9.86 -5.22
N LEU A 255 2.93 10.36 -5.21
CA LEU A 255 2.58 11.74 -5.57
C LEU A 255 1.25 12.12 -4.93
N ILE A 256 1.13 13.36 -4.44
CA ILE A 256 -0.13 13.96 -4.01
C ILE A 256 -0.56 15.01 -5.03
N HIS A 257 -1.79 14.88 -5.54
CA HIS A 257 -2.46 15.90 -6.33
C HIS A 257 -3.44 16.64 -5.43
N HIS A 258 -3.12 17.90 -5.13
CA HIS A 258 -3.94 18.78 -4.31
C HIS A 258 -4.60 19.87 -5.16
N ARG A 259 -5.90 20.09 -4.94
CA ARG A 259 -6.68 21.16 -5.58
C ARG A 259 -7.13 22.16 -4.52
N GLY A 260 -6.32 23.19 -4.30
CA GLY A 260 -6.50 24.12 -3.19
C GLY A 260 -7.76 24.96 -3.22
N ARG A 261 -8.30 25.25 -4.42
CA ARG A 261 -9.45 26.15 -4.61
C ARG A 261 -10.80 25.45 -4.49
N ASP A 262 -10.86 24.17 -4.81
CA ASP A 262 -12.10 23.41 -4.92
C ASP A 262 -12.61 22.88 -3.56
N ALA A 263 -11.83 23.10 -2.48
CA ALA A 263 -12.03 22.47 -1.17
C ALA A 263 -12.23 20.94 -1.24
N THR A 264 -11.75 20.31 -2.33
CA THR A 264 -11.83 18.87 -2.54
C THR A 264 -10.68 18.17 -1.85
N ASP A 265 -10.95 16.97 -1.36
CA ASP A 265 -9.92 16.10 -0.81
C ASP A 265 -8.78 15.87 -1.83
N PRO A 266 -7.51 16.01 -1.42
CA PRO A 266 -6.37 15.67 -2.25
C PRO A 266 -6.41 14.19 -2.68
N LYS A 267 -5.78 13.87 -3.80
CA LYS A 267 -5.63 12.48 -4.26
C LYS A 267 -4.19 12.03 -4.09
N LEU A 268 -3.99 10.90 -3.42
CA LEU A 268 -2.70 10.21 -3.34
C LEU A 268 -2.61 9.18 -4.48
N TYR A 269 -1.53 9.24 -5.23
CA TYR A 269 -1.07 8.21 -6.16
C TYR A 269 0.15 7.55 -5.55
N PHE A 270 0.14 6.23 -5.34
CA PHE A 270 1.25 5.55 -4.70
C PHE A 270 1.48 4.16 -5.26
N HIS A 271 2.75 3.72 -5.25
CA HIS A 271 3.09 2.35 -5.58
C HIS A 271 2.75 1.45 -4.37
N PRO A 272 1.89 0.44 -4.51
CA PRO A 272 1.43 -0.39 -3.38
C PRO A 272 2.54 -1.15 -2.63
N ARG A 273 3.72 -1.30 -3.23
CA ARG A 273 4.81 -2.20 -2.80
C ARG A 273 6.12 -1.48 -2.53
N GLN A 274 6.15 -0.18 -2.77
CA GLN A 274 7.31 0.67 -2.56
C GLN A 274 6.87 1.79 -1.60
N VAL A 275 7.81 2.24 -0.79
CA VAL A 275 7.70 3.49 -0.04
C VAL A 275 8.66 4.47 -0.67
N GLU A 276 8.52 5.75 -0.34
CA GLU A 276 9.47 6.77 -0.76
C GLU A 276 10.92 6.32 -0.47
N SER A 277 11.76 6.36 -1.51
CA SER A 277 13.18 5.98 -1.42
C SER A 277 14.04 7.18 -1.01
N ASP A 278 15.07 6.97 -0.19
CA ASP A 278 16.09 7.99 0.07
C ASP A 278 17.18 7.94 -0.99
N TYR A 279 17.12 8.83 -1.98
CA TYR A 279 18.09 8.91 -3.09
C TYR A 279 19.50 9.35 -2.67
N LYS A 280 19.74 9.61 -1.37
CA LYS A 280 21.02 10.12 -0.88
C LYS A 280 22.17 9.10 -0.90
N GLN A 281 21.90 7.80 -1.03
CA GLN A 281 22.94 6.75 -1.07
C GLN A 281 22.77 5.79 -2.27
N GLY A 282 23.34 6.15 -3.43
CA GLY A 282 23.62 5.22 -4.54
C GLY A 282 22.86 5.42 -5.86
N SER A 283 23.52 5.01 -6.97
CA SER A 283 23.05 4.52 -8.29
C SER A 283 21.69 4.97 -8.84
N HIS A 284 21.29 6.23 -8.65
CA HIS A 284 20.04 6.77 -9.19
C HIS A 284 20.28 7.54 -10.49
N MET A 285 19.23 7.76 -11.26
CA MET A 285 19.29 8.60 -12.45
C MET A 285 19.02 10.07 -12.10
N ILE A 286 19.62 11.01 -12.84
CA ILE A 286 19.29 12.44 -12.77
C ILE A 286 18.28 12.81 -13.86
N GLY A 287 17.59 13.94 -13.70
CA GLY A 287 16.59 14.39 -14.70
C GLY A 287 15.20 13.80 -14.52
N LEU A 288 14.96 13.03 -13.45
CA LEU A 288 13.67 12.40 -13.13
C LEU A 288 12.51 13.40 -13.09
N SER A 289 12.72 14.58 -12.51
CA SER A 289 11.70 15.64 -12.47
C SER A 289 11.40 16.22 -13.84
N SER A 290 12.39 16.25 -14.73
CA SER A 290 12.21 16.64 -16.14
C SER A 290 11.43 15.58 -16.91
N ALA A 291 11.75 14.29 -16.72
CA ALA A 291 11.00 13.19 -17.30
C ALA A 291 9.54 13.17 -16.87
N PHE A 292 9.29 13.32 -15.56
CA PHE A 292 7.95 13.46 -15.03
C PHE A 292 7.20 14.63 -15.67
N THR A 293 7.83 15.80 -15.74
CA THR A 293 7.21 17.02 -16.29
C THR A 293 6.86 16.86 -17.78
N ALA A 294 7.73 16.23 -18.57
CA ALA A 294 7.47 15.92 -19.97
C ALA A 294 6.28 14.95 -20.13
N GLY A 295 6.26 13.83 -19.39
CA GLY A 295 5.13 12.90 -19.41
C GLY A 295 3.82 13.55 -18.94
N PHE A 296 3.88 14.39 -17.90
CA PHE A 296 2.72 15.13 -17.40
C PHE A 296 2.14 16.09 -18.44
N ALA A 297 2.99 16.80 -19.19
CA ALA A 297 2.56 17.71 -20.24
C ALA A 297 1.81 17.03 -21.39
N LEU A 298 2.02 15.74 -21.64
CA LEU A 298 1.23 14.99 -22.63
C LEU A 298 -0.25 14.85 -22.24
N GLY A 299 -0.59 14.97 -20.95
CA GLY A 299 -1.98 15.08 -20.49
C GLY A 299 -2.69 16.35 -20.97
N PHE A 300 -1.93 17.36 -21.42
CA PHE A 300 -2.41 18.63 -21.95
C PHE A 300 -2.34 18.65 -23.49
N ALA A 301 -1.60 17.72 -24.09
CA ALA A 301 -1.38 17.62 -25.53
C ALA A 301 -2.64 17.16 -26.29
N ASP A 302 -3.41 16.19 -25.78
CA ASP A 302 -4.52 15.60 -26.56
C ASP A 302 -5.94 15.88 -26.05
N SER A 303 -6.13 16.30 -24.79
CA SER A 303 -7.47 16.47 -24.22
C SER A 303 -7.90 17.95 -24.08
N SER A 304 -9.20 18.23 -24.22
CA SER A 304 -9.81 19.53 -23.94
C SER A 304 -11.06 19.31 -23.08
N PRO A 305 -11.05 19.63 -21.77
CA PRO A 305 -9.96 20.21 -20.98
C PRO A 305 -8.77 19.26 -20.76
N PRO A 306 -7.63 19.75 -20.24
CA PRO A 306 -6.48 18.91 -19.87
C PRO A 306 -6.87 17.79 -18.92
N ASN A 307 -6.23 16.64 -19.09
CA ASN A 307 -6.45 15.46 -18.26
C ASN A 307 -5.24 15.29 -17.33
N CYS A 308 -5.31 15.94 -16.16
CA CYS A 308 -4.25 15.89 -15.15
C CYS A 308 -3.97 14.46 -14.68
N GLU A 309 -4.98 13.59 -14.57
CA GLU A 309 -4.78 12.20 -14.17
C GLU A 309 -3.99 11.41 -15.23
N LYS A 310 -4.35 11.54 -16.51
CA LYS A 310 -3.57 10.97 -17.62
C LYS A 310 -2.14 11.51 -17.60
N GLY A 311 -1.97 12.82 -17.40
CA GLY A 311 -0.66 13.45 -17.24
C GLY A 311 0.14 12.86 -16.10
N ILE A 312 -0.43 12.74 -14.90
CA ILE A 312 0.24 12.15 -13.72
C ILE A 312 0.72 10.73 -14.03
N ARG A 313 -0.14 9.88 -14.59
CA ARG A 313 0.21 8.50 -14.92
C ARG A 313 1.32 8.39 -15.97
N LEU A 314 1.33 9.27 -16.98
CA LEU A 314 2.40 9.34 -17.97
C LEU A 314 3.70 9.90 -17.39
N GLY A 315 3.61 10.92 -16.52
CA GLY A 315 4.77 11.47 -15.81
C GLY A 315 5.44 10.43 -14.91
N ILE A 316 4.66 9.66 -14.15
CA ILE A 316 5.17 8.55 -13.34
C ILE A 316 5.88 7.52 -14.22
N SER A 317 5.26 7.13 -15.34
CA SER A 317 5.83 6.16 -16.29
C SER A 317 7.18 6.65 -16.84
N ALA A 318 7.24 7.89 -17.33
CA ALA A 318 8.46 8.49 -17.89
C ALA A 318 9.61 8.56 -16.86
N ALA A 319 9.33 9.01 -15.63
CA ALA A 319 10.35 9.12 -14.59
C ALA A 319 10.88 7.75 -14.15
N ARG A 320 10.00 6.76 -13.99
CA ARG A 320 10.40 5.40 -13.58
C ARG A 320 11.18 4.68 -14.68
N ASP A 321 10.76 4.83 -15.93
CA ASP A 321 11.45 4.22 -17.06
C ASP A 321 12.87 4.81 -17.21
N MET A 322 13.00 6.14 -17.09
CA MET A 322 14.31 6.83 -17.06
C MET A 322 15.20 6.31 -15.93
N ASP A 323 14.66 6.15 -14.72
CA ASP A 323 15.41 5.64 -13.56
C ASP A 323 15.84 4.17 -13.71
N SER A 324 15.00 3.35 -14.35
CA SER A 324 15.29 1.94 -14.59
C SER A 324 16.39 1.74 -15.64
N ARG A 325 16.44 2.58 -16.68
CA ARG A 325 17.41 2.47 -17.77
C ARG A 325 18.77 3.04 -17.44
N GLY A 326 18.84 4.14 -16.68
CA GLY A 326 20.10 4.87 -16.49
C GLY A 326 20.58 5.56 -17.78
N PHE A 327 21.87 5.91 -17.85
CA PHE A 327 22.44 6.51 -19.04
C PHE A 327 22.67 5.47 -20.15
N VAL A 328 22.33 5.85 -21.38
CA VAL A 328 22.56 5.05 -22.60
C VAL A 328 23.74 5.63 -23.40
N THR A 329 24.19 4.91 -24.41
CA THR A 329 25.26 5.37 -25.30
C THR A 329 24.66 6.23 -26.41
N ASN A 330 25.15 7.46 -26.57
CA ASN A 330 24.72 8.33 -27.66
C ASN A 330 25.29 7.82 -28.99
N PRO A 331 24.47 7.66 -30.04
CA PRO A 331 24.93 7.13 -31.33
C PRO A 331 25.84 8.08 -32.13
N ILE A 332 25.97 9.34 -31.72
CA ILE A 332 26.75 10.38 -32.42
C ILE A 332 28.17 10.47 -31.89
N ASP A 333 28.34 10.48 -30.56
CA ASP A 333 29.63 10.71 -29.91
C ASP A 333 30.10 9.55 -29.01
N ASP A 334 29.37 8.43 -29.00
CA ASP A 334 29.61 7.23 -28.20
C ASP A 334 29.70 7.49 -26.67
N ALA A 335 29.31 8.68 -26.21
CA ALA A 335 29.37 9.08 -24.82
C ALA A 335 28.01 8.92 -24.12
N PRO A 336 27.96 8.86 -22.77
CA PRO A 336 26.72 8.68 -22.04
C PRO A 336 25.70 9.80 -22.29
N ASP A 337 24.44 9.45 -22.42
CA ASP A 337 23.34 10.40 -22.63
C ASP A 337 22.03 9.91 -21.98
N TYR A 338 21.07 10.81 -21.87
CA TYR A 338 19.74 10.50 -21.36
C TYR A 338 19.01 9.53 -22.30
N PRO A 339 18.28 8.52 -21.76
CA PRO A 339 17.58 7.51 -22.56
C PRO A 339 16.27 8.04 -23.16
N VAL A 340 16.33 9.11 -23.95
CA VAL A 340 15.15 9.84 -24.44
C VAL A 340 14.26 8.96 -25.31
N ASP A 341 14.84 8.32 -26.33
CA ASP A 341 14.09 7.50 -27.29
C ASP A 341 13.50 6.25 -26.62
N GLU A 342 14.27 5.63 -25.73
CA GLU A 342 13.84 4.44 -25.01
C GLU A 342 12.70 4.73 -24.03
N VAL A 343 12.76 5.87 -23.32
CA VAL A 343 11.70 6.31 -22.40
C VAL A 343 10.41 6.62 -23.15
N VAL A 344 10.52 7.30 -24.27
CA VAL A 344 9.34 7.60 -25.09
C VAL A 344 8.76 6.33 -25.71
N GLY A 345 9.61 5.42 -26.21
CA GLY A 345 9.18 4.18 -26.84
C GLY A 345 8.43 3.21 -25.91
N SER A 346 8.66 3.25 -24.60
CA SER A 346 7.91 2.46 -23.61
C SER A 346 6.78 3.23 -22.91
N LEU A 347 6.56 4.50 -23.26
CA LEU A 347 5.66 5.37 -22.52
C LEU A 347 4.20 4.89 -22.58
N ASN A 348 3.62 4.68 -21.41
CA ASN A 348 2.22 4.29 -21.25
C ASN A 348 1.64 4.87 -19.95
N ALA A 349 0.32 4.92 -19.83
CA ALA A 349 -0.31 5.34 -18.59
C ALA A 349 -0.06 4.28 -17.50
N GLU A 350 0.69 4.64 -16.46
CA GLU A 350 1.05 3.71 -15.38
C GLU A 350 -0.21 3.22 -14.62
N LYS A 351 -0.39 1.89 -14.63
CA LYS A 351 -1.53 1.20 -13.99
C LYS A 351 -1.19 0.60 -12.63
N ARG A 352 0.10 0.41 -12.31
CA ARG A 352 0.54 -0.21 -11.05
C ARG A 352 0.37 0.67 -9.82
N PHE A 353 0.11 1.96 -10.01
CA PHE A 353 -0.11 2.91 -8.93
C PHE A 353 -1.57 2.91 -8.51
N SER A 354 -1.79 2.68 -7.22
CA SER A 354 -3.07 2.88 -6.57
C SER A 354 -3.39 4.36 -6.44
N THR A 355 -4.69 4.67 -6.44
CA THR A 355 -5.20 6.00 -6.18
C THR A 355 -6.17 5.96 -5.00
N VAL A 356 -6.06 6.93 -4.08
CA VAL A 356 -6.97 7.06 -2.94
C VAL A 356 -7.23 8.53 -2.62
N SER A 357 -8.46 8.86 -2.24
CA SER A 357 -8.82 10.19 -1.74
C SER A 357 -8.34 10.38 -0.30
N ILE A 358 -7.72 11.52 -0.01
CA ILE A 358 -7.18 11.88 1.29
C ILE A 358 -8.25 12.65 2.08
N PRO A 359 -8.86 12.08 3.12
CA PRO A 359 -9.98 12.71 3.82
C PRO A 359 -9.48 13.83 4.75
N SER A 360 -9.28 15.04 4.19
CA SER A 360 -8.57 16.12 4.87
C SER A 360 -9.30 16.56 6.13
N ALA A 361 -10.64 16.71 6.06
CA ALA A 361 -11.46 17.09 7.21
C ALA A 361 -11.35 16.09 8.39
N ARG A 362 -11.29 14.78 8.08
CA ARG A 362 -11.16 13.71 9.07
C ARG A 362 -9.76 13.69 9.71
N ILE A 363 -8.72 13.89 8.89
CA ILE A 363 -7.35 13.98 9.40
C ILE A 363 -7.19 15.21 10.31
N SER A 364 -7.79 16.35 9.94
CA SER A 364 -7.76 17.59 10.72
C SER A 364 -8.57 17.51 12.02
N SER A 365 -9.66 16.73 12.09
CA SER A 365 -10.40 16.49 13.34
C SER A 365 -9.67 15.58 14.32
N GLY A 366 -8.61 14.90 13.89
CA GLY A 366 -7.88 13.91 14.69
C GLY A 366 -8.47 12.50 14.61
N ASP A 367 -9.45 12.27 13.73
CA ASP A 367 -10.03 10.96 13.50
C ASP A 367 -9.03 10.06 12.75
N SER A 368 -8.94 8.79 13.15
CA SER A 368 -8.05 7.83 12.50
C SER A 368 -8.54 7.49 11.10
N TRP A 369 -7.62 7.35 10.15
CA TRP A 369 -7.89 6.87 8.78
C TRP A 369 -6.78 5.90 8.35
N SER A 370 -7.14 4.95 7.48
CA SER A 370 -6.20 3.99 6.90
C SER A 370 -6.47 3.83 5.40
N ILE A 371 -5.41 3.62 4.60
CA ILE A 371 -5.59 3.34 3.18
C ILE A 371 -6.30 1.99 3.00
N PHE A 372 -6.03 1.02 3.87
CA PHE A 372 -6.70 -0.27 3.87
C PHE A 372 -8.23 -0.13 3.89
N ASP A 373 -8.79 0.66 4.81
CA ASP A 373 -10.24 0.85 4.91
C ASP A 373 -10.83 1.63 3.71
N ALA A 374 -10.02 2.47 3.07
CA ALA A 374 -10.43 3.27 1.92
C ALA A 374 -10.46 2.47 0.62
N VAL A 375 -9.53 1.51 0.45
CA VAL A 375 -9.38 0.74 -0.79
C VAL A 375 -9.93 -0.68 -0.71
N THR A 376 -10.30 -1.15 0.48
CA THR A 376 -10.82 -2.51 0.70
C THR A 376 -12.21 -2.54 1.33
N GLY A 377 -12.80 -3.74 1.32
CA GLY A 377 -14.13 -4.01 1.85
C GLY A 377 -14.13 -4.51 3.29
N ASP A 378 -15.07 -5.40 3.60
CA ASP A 378 -15.14 -6.07 4.91
C ASP A 378 -13.82 -6.80 5.23
N PRO A 379 -13.11 -6.45 6.34
CA PRO A 379 -11.85 -7.09 6.71
C PRO A 379 -11.94 -8.61 6.81
N ALA A 380 -13.10 -9.17 7.20
CA ALA A 380 -13.29 -10.61 7.27
C ALA A 380 -13.33 -11.28 5.87
N GLU A 381 -13.94 -10.61 4.87
CA GLU A 381 -13.88 -11.07 3.48
C GLU A 381 -12.47 -10.96 2.91
N VAL A 382 -11.79 -9.84 3.16
CA VAL A 382 -10.40 -9.63 2.75
C VAL A 382 -9.49 -10.71 3.37
N ALA A 383 -9.66 -11.02 4.65
CA ALA A 383 -8.95 -12.09 5.34
C ALA A 383 -9.18 -13.46 4.69
N ARG A 384 -10.42 -13.78 4.29
CA ARG A 384 -10.72 -15.03 3.55
C ARG A 384 -10.00 -15.08 2.21
N GLN A 385 -10.03 -13.98 1.45
CA GLN A 385 -9.37 -13.89 0.14
C GLN A 385 -7.84 -13.97 0.27
N ILE A 386 -7.26 -13.34 1.30
CA ILE A 386 -5.82 -13.46 1.61
C ILE A 386 -5.46 -14.93 1.78
N VAL A 387 -6.21 -15.71 2.57
CA VAL A 387 -5.89 -17.12 2.79
C VAL A 387 -6.08 -17.95 1.52
N THR A 388 -7.19 -17.75 0.79
CA THR A 388 -7.59 -18.61 -0.34
C THR A 388 -6.89 -18.27 -1.65
N GLN A 389 -6.78 -16.98 -2.00
CA GLN A 389 -6.24 -16.47 -3.26
C GLN A 389 -4.81 -15.95 -3.10
N GLY A 390 -4.49 -15.40 -1.93
CA GLY A 390 -3.16 -14.91 -1.59
C GLY A 390 -3.07 -13.39 -1.45
N PRO A 391 -2.19 -12.90 -0.54
CA PRO A 391 -2.14 -11.49 -0.20
C PRO A 391 -1.73 -10.60 -1.37
N GLU A 392 -0.94 -11.12 -2.29
CA GLU A 392 -0.43 -10.36 -3.43
C GLU A 392 -1.54 -9.88 -4.36
N ASN A 393 -2.52 -10.75 -4.61
CA ASN A 393 -3.67 -10.47 -5.48
C ASN A 393 -4.74 -9.70 -4.69
N THR A 394 -5.07 -10.14 -3.47
CA THR A 394 -6.13 -9.50 -2.66
C THR A 394 -5.77 -8.08 -2.23
N LEU A 395 -4.51 -7.82 -1.93
CA LEU A 395 -4.02 -6.52 -1.44
C LEU A 395 -3.25 -5.77 -2.54
N SER A 396 -3.56 -6.01 -3.82
CA SER A 396 -2.90 -5.37 -4.95
C SER A 396 -2.96 -3.85 -4.87
N ARG A 397 -4.04 -3.29 -4.32
CA ARG A 397 -4.25 -1.85 -4.16
C ARG A 397 -3.82 -1.26 -2.80
N CYS A 398 -3.44 -2.09 -1.83
CA CYS A 398 -3.04 -1.63 -0.49
C CYS A 398 -1.52 -1.44 -0.37
N PRO A 399 -1.05 -0.54 0.51
CA PRO A 399 0.34 -0.53 0.94
C PRO A 399 0.70 -1.89 1.59
N LEU A 400 1.44 -2.73 0.86
CA LEU A 400 1.86 -4.06 1.30
C LEU A 400 3.38 -4.13 1.25
N GLN A 401 3.99 -4.07 2.44
CA GLN A 401 5.44 -4.06 2.61
C GLN A 401 5.99 -5.46 2.88
N ARG A 402 7.24 -5.71 2.45
CA ARG A 402 7.92 -7.00 2.59
C ARG A 402 9.27 -6.87 3.30
N PHE A 403 9.43 -7.58 4.40
CA PHE A 403 10.68 -7.70 5.16
C PHE A 403 11.12 -9.16 5.15
N GLY A 404 12.09 -9.54 4.30
CA GLY A 404 12.40 -10.95 4.06
C GLY A 404 11.17 -11.69 3.48
N ASN A 405 10.63 -12.66 4.23
CA ASN A 405 9.37 -13.35 3.92
C ASN A 405 8.17 -12.86 4.75
N LEU A 406 8.36 -11.86 5.62
CA LEU A 406 7.27 -11.21 6.35
C LEU A 406 6.58 -10.20 5.44
N LEU A 407 5.27 -10.31 5.32
CA LEU A 407 4.41 -9.34 4.66
C LEU A 407 3.57 -8.63 5.71
N SER A 408 3.52 -7.30 5.64
CA SER A 408 2.73 -6.47 6.56
C SER A 408 1.88 -5.47 5.78
N VAL A 409 0.63 -5.30 6.21
CA VAL A 409 -0.36 -4.35 5.66
C VAL A 409 -0.88 -3.37 6.74
N GLU A 410 -0.63 -3.66 8.01
CA GLU A 410 -1.11 -2.85 9.13
C GLU A 410 -0.15 -1.69 9.37
N ARG A 411 -0.66 -0.45 9.31
CA ARG A 411 0.13 0.79 9.38
C ARG A 411 1.14 0.79 10.55
N THR A 412 0.68 0.50 11.76
CA THR A 412 1.52 0.57 12.98
C THR A 412 2.67 -0.46 12.95
N GLU A 413 2.42 -1.64 12.40
CA GLU A 413 3.46 -2.66 12.21
C GLU A 413 4.46 -2.22 11.12
N GLN A 414 3.97 -1.70 10.00
CA GLN A 414 4.82 -1.19 8.91
C GLN A 414 5.74 -0.06 9.37
N GLU A 415 5.20 0.94 10.06
CA GLU A 415 5.96 2.10 10.53
C GLU A 415 7.04 1.69 11.53
N SER A 416 6.71 0.82 12.49
CA SER A 416 7.69 0.33 13.47
C SER A 416 8.80 -0.53 12.83
N LEU A 417 8.45 -1.38 11.86
CA LEU A 417 9.44 -2.17 11.11
C LEU A 417 10.33 -1.28 10.24
N ARG A 418 9.76 -0.27 9.57
CA ARG A 418 10.51 0.68 8.74
C ARG A 418 11.45 1.53 9.56
N ALA A 419 10.98 2.12 10.65
CA ALA A 419 11.82 2.91 11.55
C ALA A 419 13.05 2.11 12.02
N VAL A 420 12.88 0.82 12.31
CA VAL A 420 14.00 -0.07 12.67
C VAL A 420 14.92 -0.37 11.49
N VAL A 421 14.37 -0.66 10.30
CA VAL A 421 15.19 -0.92 9.10
C VAL A 421 16.02 0.31 8.74
N ASP A 422 15.41 1.49 8.71
CA ASP A 422 16.07 2.73 8.36
C ASP A 422 17.17 3.08 9.38
N ALA A 423 16.87 2.94 10.69
CA ALA A 423 17.85 3.15 11.76
C ALA A 423 19.04 2.18 11.67
N VAL A 424 18.80 0.91 11.33
CA VAL A 424 19.86 -0.09 11.15
C VAL A 424 20.70 0.22 9.91
N GLN A 425 20.06 0.53 8.78
CA GLN A 425 20.75 0.85 7.52
C GLN A 425 21.64 2.08 7.66
N GLU A 426 21.15 3.15 8.29
CA GLU A 426 21.93 4.36 8.54
C GLU A 426 23.18 4.04 9.36
N ARG A 427 23.06 3.26 10.44
CA ARG A 427 24.19 2.88 11.29
C ARG A 427 25.21 1.98 10.58
N LEU A 428 24.74 1.06 9.74
CA LEU A 428 25.61 0.23 8.90
C LEU A 428 26.37 1.10 7.89
N SER A 429 25.71 2.12 7.31
CA SER A 429 26.35 3.05 6.36
C SER A 429 27.42 3.93 7.01
N LEU A 430 27.15 4.41 8.23
CA LEU A 430 28.08 5.21 9.03
C LEU A 430 29.26 4.38 9.61
N ARG A 431 29.23 3.05 9.49
CA ARG A 431 30.23 2.12 10.05
C ARG A 431 30.52 2.39 11.52
N THR A 432 29.47 2.56 12.32
CA THR A 432 29.61 2.85 13.75
C THR A 432 30.28 1.69 14.49
N ALA A 433 31.21 1.97 15.40
CA ALA A 433 31.90 0.95 16.19
C ALA A 433 31.06 0.31 17.31
N GLN A 434 29.87 0.86 17.59
CA GLN A 434 28.97 0.40 18.66
C GLN A 434 27.90 -0.59 18.16
N PRO A 435 27.39 -1.47 19.03
CA PRO A 435 26.26 -2.34 18.71
C PRO A 435 25.00 -1.54 18.34
N THR A 436 24.07 -2.19 17.64
CA THR A 436 22.72 -1.67 17.41
C THR A 436 21.72 -2.57 18.09
N SER A 437 21.04 -2.02 19.10
CA SER A 437 20.12 -2.77 19.96
C SER A 437 18.67 -2.51 19.58
N ILE A 438 17.91 -3.54 19.23
CA ILE A 438 16.49 -3.46 18.82
C ILE A 438 15.63 -4.32 19.74
N GLY A 439 14.54 -3.74 20.26
CA GLY A 439 13.54 -4.46 21.04
C GLY A 439 12.44 -5.00 20.15
N ILE A 440 12.09 -6.29 20.28
CA ILE A 440 10.95 -6.91 19.60
C ILE A 440 9.99 -7.38 20.69
N MET A 441 8.88 -6.66 20.85
CA MET A 441 7.99 -6.76 21.98
C MET A 441 6.58 -7.21 21.59
N GLY A 442 5.89 -7.89 22.50
CA GLY A 442 4.48 -8.25 22.32
C GLY A 442 4.07 -9.54 23.05
N PRO A 443 2.82 -10.00 22.90
CA PRO A 443 2.31 -11.16 23.61
C PRO A 443 3.05 -12.48 23.37
N PRO A 444 3.03 -13.42 24.33
CA PRO A 444 3.48 -14.78 24.09
C PRO A 444 2.79 -15.40 22.87
N GLY A 445 3.57 -15.93 21.94
CA GLY A 445 3.02 -16.51 20.70
C GLY A 445 2.54 -15.49 19.66
N SER A 446 2.90 -14.20 19.77
CA SER A 446 2.52 -13.18 18.77
C SER A 446 3.25 -13.26 17.42
N GLY A 447 4.35 -14.03 17.34
CA GLY A 447 5.16 -14.15 16.12
C GLY A 447 6.52 -13.45 16.16
N LYS A 448 6.97 -12.95 17.32
CA LYS A 448 8.27 -12.27 17.51
C LYS A 448 9.47 -12.97 16.85
N LYS A 449 9.58 -14.29 17.04
CA LYS A 449 10.67 -15.10 16.43
C LYS A 449 10.66 -15.04 14.91
N PHE A 450 9.47 -15.08 14.31
CA PHE A 450 9.30 -14.99 12.88
C PHE A 450 9.70 -13.61 12.36
N VAL A 451 9.33 -12.53 13.05
CA VAL A 451 9.73 -11.16 12.70
C VAL A 451 11.26 -11.00 12.80
N ALA A 452 11.87 -11.40 13.91
CA ALA A 452 13.33 -11.34 14.10
C ALA A 452 14.12 -12.05 12.99
N ALA A 453 13.72 -13.28 12.65
CA ALA A 453 14.35 -14.06 11.58
C ALA A 453 14.17 -13.41 10.19
N ASN A 454 13.03 -12.74 9.95
CA ASN A 454 12.76 -12.09 8.67
C ASN A 454 13.45 -10.73 8.52
N LEU A 455 13.63 -9.97 9.62
CA LEU A 455 14.49 -8.79 9.63
C LEU A 455 15.95 -9.18 9.35
N ALA A 456 16.46 -10.24 9.99
CA ALA A 456 17.80 -10.75 9.69
C ALA A 456 17.96 -11.11 8.19
N LYS A 457 16.97 -11.77 7.59
CA LYS A 457 16.93 -12.06 6.14
C LYS A 457 16.81 -10.82 5.27
N HIS A 458 16.13 -9.78 5.74
CA HIS A 458 16.03 -8.51 5.02
C HIS A 458 17.41 -7.85 4.93
N PHE A 459 18.13 -7.77 6.05
CA PHE A 459 19.49 -7.22 6.08
C PHE A 459 20.53 -8.09 5.34
N ALA A 460 20.28 -9.40 5.19
CA ALA A 460 21.15 -10.32 4.46
C ALA A 460 21.18 -10.09 2.93
N ARG A 461 20.34 -9.20 2.39
CA ARG A 461 20.35 -8.84 0.96
C ARG A 461 21.57 -8.01 0.57
N ASP A 462 21.96 -7.12 1.47
CA ASP A 462 23.01 -6.11 1.22
C ASP A 462 24.32 -6.43 1.95
N ALA A 463 24.32 -7.47 2.80
CA ALA A 463 25.46 -7.85 3.60
C ALA A 463 25.51 -9.37 3.90
N ASN A 464 26.73 -9.89 4.12
CA ASN A 464 26.92 -11.25 4.59
C ASN A 464 26.54 -11.36 6.08
N VAL A 465 25.32 -11.84 6.34
CA VAL A 465 24.76 -11.91 7.69
C VAL A 465 25.00 -13.26 8.35
N LYS A 466 25.50 -13.25 9.59
CA LYS A 466 25.55 -14.43 10.46
C LYS A 466 24.51 -14.29 11.59
N GLN A 467 23.57 -15.23 11.67
CA GLN A 467 22.55 -15.22 12.72
C GLN A 467 22.92 -16.15 13.87
N LEU A 468 22.76 -15.66 15.10
CA LEU A 468 22.91 -16.41 16.35
C LEU A 468 21.63 -16.25 17.19
N VAL A 469 21.21 -17.32 17.90
CA VAL A 469 19.97 -17.32 18.70
C VAL A 469 20.24 -17.91 20.08
N PHE A 470 19.80 -17.21 21.12
CA PHE A 470 19.95 -17.61 22.52
C PHE A 470 18.65 -17.45 23.28
N ASN A 471 18.45 -18.27 24.30
CA ASN A 471 17.31 -18.16 25.21
C ASN A 471 17.77 -17.55 26.53
N GLY A 472 17.24 -16.38 26.88
CA GLY A 472 17.55 -15.63 28.10
C GLY A 472 17.35 -16.44 29.38
N ARG A 473 16.45 -17.43 29.39
CA ARG A 473 16.24 -18.32 30.55
C ARG A 473 17.35 -19.33 30.77
N LEU A 474 18.13 -19.64 29.73
CA LEU A 474 19.19 -20.65 29.75
C LEU A 474 20.59 -20.03 29.76
N LEU A 475 20.68 -18.71 29.61
CA LEU A 475 21.94 -17.97 29.54
C LEU A 475 22.58 -17.88 30.92
N ARG A 476 23.85 -18.31 31.01
CA ARG A 476 24.73 -18.07 32.16
C ARG A 476 25.87 -17.14 31.75
N LEU A 477 26.62 -16.64 32.73
CA LEU A 477 27.72 -15.70 32.49
C LEU A 477 28.79 -16.27 31.55
N GLU A 478 29.16 -17.53 31.73
CA GLU A 478 30.14 -18.22 30.88
C GLU A 478 29.66 -18.34 29.42
N ASP A 479 28.37 -18.64 29.24
CA ASP A 479 27.74 -18.74 27.92
C ASP A 479 27.70 -17.36 27.23
N LEU A 480 27.43 -16.29 28.00
CA LEU A 480 27.45 -14.91 27.51
C LEU A 480 28.87 -14.47 27.07
N VAL A 481 29.89 -14.79 27.85
CA VAL A 481 31.29 -14.46 27.50
C VAL A 481 31.72 -15.22 26.24
N ALA A 482 31.41 -16.52 26.12
CA ALA A 482 31.69 -17.30 24.92
C ALA A 482 30.96 -16.75 23.68
N LEU A 483 29.72 -16.29 23.85
CA LEU A 483 28.96 -15.60 22.82
C LEU A 483 29.64 -14.30 22.39
N CYS A 484 30.07 -13.45 23.33
CA CYS A 484 30.75 -12.20 23.00
C CYS A 484 32.02 -12.42 22.17
N HIS A 485 32.81 -13.47 22.47
CA HIS A 485 33.95 -13.86 21.64
C HIS A 485 33.51 -14.29 20.23
N THR A 486 32.46 -15.10 20.12
CA THR A 486 31.90 -15.53 18.82
C THR A 486 31.42 -14.34 17.97
N ILE A 487 30.75 -13.37 18.59
CA ILE A 487 30.28 -12.14 17.92
C ILE A 487 31.48 -11.33 17.39
N ARG A 488 32.50 -11.17 18.24
CA ARG A 488 33.71 -10.43 17.89
C ARG A 488 34.43 -11.07 16.71
N ASP A 489 34.58 -12.40 16.71
CA ASP A 489 35.26 -13.13 15.63
C ASP A 489 34.52 -12.98 14.30
N ASN A 490 33.19 -13.10 14.30
CA ASN A 490 32.37 -12.88 13.11
C ASN A 490 32.49 -11.44 12.60
N THR A 491 32.43 -10.46 13.50
CA THR A 491 32.55 -9.04 13.14
C THR A 491 33.94 -8.75 12.55
N ALA A 492 35.00 -9.29 13.15
CA ALA A 492 36.37 -9.17 12.65
C ALA A 492 36.56 -9.80 11.26
N SER A 493 35.80 -10.85 10.93
CA SER A 493 35.79 -11.46 9.60
C SER A 493 34.98 -10.68 8.55
N GLY A 494 34.39 -9.53 8.91
CA GLY A 494 33.61 -8.68 8.01
C GLY A 494 32.14 -9.08 7.87
N LEU A 495 31.63 -9.97 8.74
CA LEU A 495 30.23 -10.39 8.73
C LEU A 495 29.37 -9.44 9.57
N VAL A 496 28.15 -9.16 9.10
CA VAL A 496 27.11 -8.51 9.91
C VAL A 496 26.51 -9.56 10.83
N THR A 497 26.83 -9.49 12.12
CA THR A 497 26.36 -10.49 13.09
C THR A 497 25.04 -10.06 13.72
N VAL A 498 23.98 -10.84 13.50
CA VAL A 498 22.66 -10.63 14.10
C VAL A 498 22.45 -11.63 15.24
N VAL A 499 22.25 -11.14 16.45
CA VAL A 499 22.10 -11.96 17.67
C VAL A 499 20.70 -11.77 18.23
N SER A 500 19.92 -12.85 18.33
CA SER A 500 18.56 -12.83 18.88
C SER A 500 18.52 -13.44 20.27
N PHE A 501 18.11 -12.66 21.26
CA PHE A 501 17.87 -13.09 22.64
C PHE A 501 16.37 -13.31 22.86
N GLU A 502 15.95 -14.56 22.84
CA GLU A 502 14.57 -14.98 23.13
C GLU A 502 14.29 -14.99 24.63
N ASN A 503 13.04 -14.73 25.03
CA ASN A 503 12.65 -14.76 26.45
C ASN A 503 13.48 -13.81 27.32
N PHE A 504 13.80 -12.63 26.79
CA PHE A 504 14.69 -11.67 27.46
C PHE A 504 14.05 -11.07 28.72
N GLU A 505 12.72 -11.19 28.89
CA GLU A 505 12.05 -10.84 30.13
C GLU A 505 12.65 -11.52 31.37
N ALA A 506 13.24 -12.71 31.23
CA ALA A 506 13.91 -13.42 32.33
C ALA A 506 15.22 -12.75 32.78
N ILE A 507 15.88 -12.01 31.88
CA ILE A 507 17.08 -11.22 32.20
C ILE A 507 16.72 -9.89 32.84
N LEU A 508 15.52 -9.36 32.55
CA LEU A 508 15.02 -8.12 33.13
C LEU A 508 14.50 -8.28 34.58
N GLU A 509 14.47 -9.51 35.10
CA GLU A 509 14.07 -9.76 36.50
C GLU A 509 15.06 -9.08 37.47
N PRO A 510 14.59 -8.39 38.54
CA PRO A 510 15.44 -7.55 39.39
C PRO A 510 16.66 -8.22 40.05
N LYS A 511 16.70 -9.56 40.09
CA LYS A 511 17.77 -10.36 40.70
C LYS A 511 18.70 -11.02 39.68
N ASN A 512 18.52 -10.77 38.39
CA ASN A 512 19.34 -11.41 37.37
C ASN A 512 20.71 -10.70 37.26
N GLU A 513 21.77 -11.42 37.60
CA GLU A 513 23.15 -10.90 37.60
C GLU A 513 23.66 -10.53 36.20
N LEU A 514 23.02 -11.02 35.12
CA LEU A 514 23.42 -10.74 33.75
C LEU A 514 22.93 -9.37 33.25
N LEU A 515 21.92 -8.77 33.88
CA LEU A 515 21.31 -7.53 33.39
C LEU A 515 22.35 -6.41 33.19
N ASN A 516 23.18 -6.16 34.20
CA ASN A 516 24.24 -5.15 34.12
C ASN A 516 25.26 -5.43 33.01
N ASN A 517 25.57 -6.71 32.76
CA ASN A 517 26.48 -7.10 31.68
C ASN A 517 25.87 -6.78 30.31
N PHE A 518 24.57 -7.02 30.13
CA PHE A 518 23.84 -6.63 28.92
C PHE A 518 23.78 -5.12 28.73
N LEU A 519 23.49 -4.35 29.79
CA LEU A 519 23.43 -2.89 29.71
C LEU A 519 24.78 -2.27 29.31
N VAL A 520 25.89 -2.72 29.91
CA VAL A 520 27.25 -2.29 29.54
C VAL A 520 27.56 -2.67 28.09
N MET A 521 27.20 -3.89 27.68
CA MET A 521 27.39 -4.34 26.31
C MET A 521 26.62 -3.49 25.30
N MET A 522 25.36 -3.14 25.59
CA MET A 522 24.52 -2.33 24.71
C MET A 522 25.00 -0.88 24.62
N ARG A 523 25.40 -0.29 25.76
CA ARG A 523 25.81 1.13 25.84
C ARG A 523 27.22 1.36 25.32
N ASP A 524 28.15 0.54 25.80
CA ASP A 524 29.58 0.81 25.63
C ASP A 524 30.19 -0.06 24.51
N GLY A 525 29.49 -1.11 24.06
CA GLY A 525 30.04 -2.05 23.07
C GLY A 525 31.18 -2.91 23.61
N HIS A 526 31.24 -3.07 24.94
CA HIS A 526 32.30 -3.78 25.64
C HIS A 526 31.76 -4.93 26.50
N PHE A 527 32.61 -5.92 26.74
CA PHE A 527 32.36 -6.97 27.72
C PHE A 527 33.65 -7.28 28.51
N THR A 528 33.48 -7.80 29.73
CA THR A 528 34.60 -8.15 30.61
C THR A 528 34.82 -9.65 30.61
N ASP A 529 36.05 -10.07 30.34
CA ASP A 529 36.48 -11.47 30.36
C ASP A 529 37.70 -11.60 31.29
N ARG A 530 37.49 -12.26 32.44
CA ARG A 530 38.52 -12.46 33.48
C ARG A 530 39.23 -11.16 33.89
N GLY A 531 38.47 -10.07 34.00
CA GLY A 531 38.99 -8.74 34.37
C GLY A 531 39.51 -7.89 33.21
N HIS A 532 39.55 -8.41 31.98
CA HIS A 532 39.93 -7.65 30.80
C HIS A 532 38.71 -7.12 30.04
N VAL A 533 38.70 -5.82 29.76
CA VAL A 533 37.69 -5.19 28.89
C VAL A 533 38.02 -5.48 27.43
N ARG A 534 37.05 -6.01 26.68
CA ARG A 534 37.17 -6.34 25.26
C ARG A 534 36.05 -5.66 24.47
N SER A 535 36.34 -5.27 23.23
CA SER A 535 35.33 -4.75 22.30
C SER A 535 34.53 -5.87 21.66
N LEU A 536 33.21 -5.69 21.59
CA LEU A 536 32.28 -6.59 20.94
C LEU A 536 32.25 -6.39 19.41
N GLY A 537 32.63 -5.21 18.94
CA GLY A 537 32.39 -4.75 17.57
C GLY A 537 30.99 -4.17 17.39
N SER A 538 30.46 -4.25 16.16
CA SER A 538 29.20 -3.62 15.75
C SER A 538 28.11 -4.65 15.37
N PRO A 539 27.69 -5.55 16.28
CA PRO A 539 26.61 -6.49 15.98
C PRO A 539 25.23 -5.81 16.02
N LEU A 540 24.25 -6.49 15.42
CA LEU A 540 22.82 -6.19 15.59
C LEU A 540 22.26 -7.10 16.68
N LEU A 541 21.80 -6.52 17.79
CA LEU A 541 21.28 -7.24 18.96
C LEU A 541 19.76 -7.12 19.00
N PHE A 542 19.04 -8.24 18.89
CA PHE A 542 17.58 -8.29 18.96
C PHE A 542 17.13 -8.87 20.30
N PHE A 543 16.37 -8.09 21.06
CA PHE A 543 15.85 -8.46 22.38
C PHE A 543 14.36 -8.79 22.27
N LEU A 544 14.01 -10.08 22.34
CA LEU A 544 12.62 -10.53 22.23
C LEU A 544 12.00 -10.65 23.62
N VAL A 545 11.08 -9.73 23.92
CA VAL A 545 10.44 -9.59 25.23
C VAL A 545 8.97 -9.99 25.13
N ASN A 546 8.52 -10.84 26.06
CA ASN A 546 7.09 -11.13 26.22
C ASN A 546 6.42 -10.06 27.08
N GLN A 547 5.48 -9.33 26.50
CA GLN A 547 4.60 -8.38 27.19
C GLN A 547 3.22 -9.02 27.37
N GLU A 548 2.60 -8.89 28.53
CA GLU A 548 1.20 -9.26 28.67
C GLU A 548 0.31 -8.22 27.99
N PRO A 549 -0.74 -8.64 27.26
CA PRO A 549 -1.71 -7.68 26.73
C PRO A 549 -2.39 -6.95 27.89
N PRO A 550 -2.76 -5.66 27.75
CA PRO A 550 -3.56 -4.98 28.74
C PRO A 550 -4.85 -5.79 28.98
N SER A 551 -5.22 -5.98 30.25
CA SER A 551 -6.43 -6.71 30.62
C SER A 551 -7.64 -6.05 29.95
N LEU A 552 -8.30 -6.78 29.04
CA LEU A 552 -9.51 -6.33 28.39
C LEU A 552 -10.66 -6.32 29.40
N GLU A 553 -11.16 -5.13 29.77
CA GLU A 553 -12.45 -5.01 30.42
C GLU A 553 -13.54 -5.57 29.50
N GLY A 554 -14.35 -6.53 29.99
CA GLY A 554 -15.57 -6.97 29.33
C GLY A 554 -15.48 -8.15 28.34
N ILE A 555 -14.29 -8.72 28.09
CA ILE A 555 -14.18 -10.02 27.40
C ILE A 555 -13.78 -11.05 28.47
N PRO A 556 -14.63 -12.05 28.79
CA PRO A 556 -14.26 -13.06 29.78
C PRO A 556 -13.07 -13.85 29.25
N THR A 557 -11.88 -13.58 29.76
CA THR A 557 -10.73 -14.49 29.66
C THR A 557 -11.06 -15.75 30.45
N PRO A 558 -11.24 -16.94 29.82
CA PRO A 558 -11.58 -18.17 30.55
C PRO A 558 -10.36 -18.80 31.23
N THR A 559 -9.24 -18.09 31.29
CA THR A 559 -7.96 -18.60 31.80
C THR A 559 -7.33 -17.60 32.75
N ALA A 560 -7.96 -17.47 33.91
CA ALA A 560 -7.20 -17.35 35.14
C ALA A 560 -7.99 -18.08 36.22
N SER A 561 -7.48 -19.24 36.64
CA SER A 561 -7.70 -19.64 38.03
C SER A 561 -7.27 -18.47 38.91
N SER A 562 -8.16 -18.03 39.79
CA SER A 562 -8.06 -16.86 40.67
C SER A 562 -6.83 -16.83 41.60
N ASN A 563 -5.90 -17.78 41.47
CA ASN A 563 -4.68 -17.89 42.26
C ASN A 563 -3.41 -17.39 41.53
N ASP A 564 -3.40 -17.16 40.21
CA ASP A 564 -2.19 -16.73 39.47
C ASP A 564 -1.99 -15.20 39.41
N PHE A 565 -2.94 -14.42 39.91
CA PHE A 565 -2.89 -12.95 39.87
C PHE A 565 -2.12 -12.32 41.04
N LYS A 566 -1.81 -13.07 42.10
CA LYS A 566 -1.30 -12.50 43.36
C LYS A 566 0.22 -12.38 43.49
N ASP A 567 1.02 -12.98 42.59
CA ASP A 567 2.50 -13.04 42.72
C ASP A 567 3.29 -12.58 41.48
N ARG A 568 2.72 -11.72 40.63
CA ARG A 568 3.44 -11.24 39.43
C ARG A 568 4.32 -10.03 39.74
N GLN A 569 5.63 -10.27 39.84
CA GLN A 569 6.64 -9.22 39.88
C GLN A 569 6.55 -8.36 38.61
N PHE A 570 6.42 -7.05 38.79
CA PHE A 570 6.45 -6.09 37.70
C PHE A 570 7.87 -6.06 37.12
N ILE A 571 8.01 -6.40 35.83
CA ILE A 571 9.29 -6.32 35.13
C ILE A 571 9.50 -4.87 34.72
N ASP A 572 10.60 -4.26 35.16
CA ASP A 572 10.96 -2.90 34.77
C ASP A 572 11.64 -2.88 33.40
N GLU A 573 10.84 -2.66 32.36
CA GLU A 573 11.34 -2.57 30.98
C GLU A 573 12.05 -1.24 30.67
N SER A 574 11.97 -0.23 31.56
CA SER A 574 12.53 1.10 31.32
C SER A 574 14.04 1.06 31.09
N GLN A 575 14.75 0.26 31.89
CA GLN A 575 16.20 0.09 31.79
C GLN A 575 16.63 -0.46 30.42
N LEU A 576 15.81 -1.33 29.82
CA LEU A 576 16.06 -1.82 28.47
C LEU A 576 15.76 -0.74 27.44
N LEU A 577 14.59 -0.10 27.54
CA LEU A 577 14.11 0.92 26.60
C LEU A 577 15.11 2.07 26.43
N ASP A 578 15.75 2.52 27.51
CA ASP A 578 16.77 3.58 27.50
C ASP A 578 18.00 3.25 26.64
N HIS A 579 18.24 1.96 26.37
CA HIS A 579 19.40 1.48 25.62
C HIS A 579 19.04 0.91 24.23
N LEU A 580 17.77 0.98 23.83
CA LEU A 580 17.32 0.53 22.51
C LEU A 580 17.41 1.66 21.48
N HIS A 581 17.83 1.30 20.27
CA HIS A 581 17.83 2.19 19.11
C HIS A 581 16.48 2.17 18.37
N GLY A 582 15.66 1.14 18.59
CA GLY A 582 14.34 1.01 17.99
C GLY A 582 13.53 -0.12 18.61
N VAL A 583 12.20 -0.02 18.51
CA VAL A 583 11.25 -0.99 19.09
C VAL A 583 10.22 -1.40 18.04
N VAL A 584 10.07 -2.71 17.84
CA VAL A 584 8.99 -3.31 17.05
C VAL A 584 7.97 -3.91 18.00
N ARG A 585 6.71 -3.48 17.89
CA ARG A 585 5.59 -4.04 18.68
C ARG A 585 4.73 -4.93 17.81
N ILE A 586 4.57 -6.18 18.22
CA ILE A 586 3.82 -7.21 17.46
C ILE A 586 2.60 -7.63 18.25
N LEU A 587 1.42 -7.28 17.73
CA LEU A 587 0.12 -7.53 18.38
C LEU A 587 -0.24 -9.03 18.41
N GLY A 588 0.14 -9.79 17.38
CA GLY A 588 -0.18 -11.21 17.27
C GLY A 588 -1.60 -11.50 16.76
N PRO A 589 -2.04 -12.77 16.71
CA PRO A 589 -3.23 -13.19 15.96
C PRO A 589 -4.57 -12.91 16.65
N ASN A 590 -4.55 -12.44 17.89
CA ASN A 590 -5.75 -12.23 18.69
C ASN A 590 -6.31 -10.83 18.49
N GLN A 591 -7.62 -10.70 18.67
CA GLN A 591 -8.29 -9.41 18.70
C GLN A 591 -7.86 -8.63 19.96
N THR A 592 -7.34 -7.41 19.79
CA THR A 592 -6.83 -6.62 20.91
C THR A 592 -7.86 -5.68 21.52
N SER A 593 -8.94 -5.36 20.81
CA SER A 593 -10.07 -4.58 21.31
C SER A 593 -11.32 -4.87 20.46
N ALA A 594 -12.50 -4.49 20.92
CA ALA A 594 -13.72 -4.62 20.12
C ALA A 594 -13.67 -3.83 18.79
N GLN A 595 -12.81 -2.81 18.70
CA GLN A 595 -12.59 -1.99 17.50
C GLN A 595 -11.48 -2.54 16.60
N ASP A 596 -10.65 -3.46 17.10
CA ASP A 596 -9.67 -4.17 16.27
C ASP A 596 -10.42 -5.12 15.34
N LYS A 597 -10.68 -4.66 14.10
CA LYS A 597 -11.20 -5.48 13.00
C LYS A 597 -10.06 -6.11 12.18
N MET A 598 -8.87 -5.51 12.24
CA MET A 598 -7.67 -5.91 11.49
C MET A 598 -7.06 -7.23 11.98
N PHE A 599 -7.39 -7.70 13.18
CA PHE A 599 -6.93 -8.99 13.67
C PHE A 599 -7.23 -10.15 12.69
N SER A 600 -8.35 -10.09 11.97
CA SER A 600 -8.76 -11.11 11.00
C SER A 600 -7.79 -11.14 9.81
N VAL A 601 -7.43 -9.97 9.28
CA VAL A 601 -6.47 -9.77 8.19
C VAL A 601 -5.05 -10.17 8.64
N ARG A 602 -4.61 -9.68 9.80
CA ARG A 602 -3.34 -10.04 10.42
C ARG A 602 -3.21 -11.55 10.60
N ARG A 603 -4.26 -12.19 11.11
CA ARG A 603 -4.32 -13.64 11.27
C ARG A 603 -4.34 -14.38 9.94
N ALA A 604 -5.02 -13.86 8.92
CA ALA A 604 -5.00 -14.45 7.59
C ALA A 604 -3.59 -14.50 6.99
N MET A 605 -2.82 -13.41 7.14
CA MET A 605 -1.41 -13.35 6.72
C MET A 605 -0.59 -14.44 7.42
N MET A 606 -0.74 -14.57 8.74
CA MET A 606 -0.04 -15.58 9.55
C MET A 606 -0.48 -17.01 9.20
N LEU A 607 -1.79 -17.28 9.14
CA LEU A 607 -2.37 -18.58 8.82
C LEU A 607 -1.91 -19.07 7.45
N ARG A 608 -1.98 -18.22 6.43
CA ARG A 608 -1.54 -18.58 5.09
C ARG A 608 -0.04 -18.89 5.06
N GLN A 609 0.77 -18.10 5.73
CA GLN A 609 2.21 -18.35 5.82
C GLN A 609 2.50 -19.72 6.48
N MET A 610 1.78 -20.06 7.56
CA MET A 610 1.91 -21.35 8.23
C MET A 610 1.46 -22.51 7.33
N LEU A 611 0.33 -22.37 6.64
CA LEU A 611 -0.15 -23.37 5.68
C LEU A 611 0.85 -23.58 4.54
N LYS A 612 1.40 -22.50 3.97
CA LYS A 612 2.39 -22.57 2.90
C LYS A 612 3.68 -23.27 3.33
N GLN A 613 4.10 -23.07 4.58
CA GLN A 613 5.31 -23.68 5.13
C GLN A 613 5.13 -25.17 5.48
N LYS A 614 3.98 -25.54 6.06
CA LYS A 614 3.77 -26.88 6.62
C LYS A 614 3.00 -27.83 5.70
N PHE A 615 2.15 -27.29 4.83
CA PHE A 615 1.20 -28.04 4.00
C PHE A 615 1.19 -27.50 2.57
N SER A 616 2.37 -27.35 1.98
CA SER A 616 2.54 -26.81 0.62
C SER A 616 1.77 -27.61 -0.44
N HIS A 617 1.52 -28.91 -0.22
CA HIS A 617 0.73 -29.77 -1.11
C HIS A 617 -0.76 -29.41 -1.18
N LEU A 618 -1.29 -28.62 -0.24
CA LEU A 618 -2.67 -28.10 -0.31
C LEU A 618 -2.83 -26.96 -1.31
N PHE A 619 -1.73 -26.39 -1.79
CA PHE A 619 -1.74 -25.27 -2.71
C PHE A 619 -1.74 -25.78 -4.14
N GLU A 620 -2.65 -25.25 -4.94
CA GLU A 620 -2.68 -25.47 -6.37
C GLU A 620 -1.50 -24.75 -7.05
N LYS A 621 -1.20 -25.08 -8.31
CA LYS A 621 -0.16 -24.40 -9.09
C LYS A 621 -0.40 -22.89 -9.23
N THR A 622 -1.66 -22.47 -9.19
CA THR A 622 -2.10 -21.06 -9.19
C THR A 622 -1.78 -20.33 -7.89
N GLY A 623 -1.33 -21.04 -6.84
CA GLY A 623 -1.15 -20.52 -5.49
C GLY A 623 -2.45 -20.49 -4.66
N GLN A 624 -3.57 -20.94 -5.21
CA GLN A 624 -4.84 -21.00 -4.49
C GLN A 624 -4.89 -22.20 -3.53
N ILE A 625 -5.67 -22.09 -2.45
CA ILE A 625 -5.92 -23.18 -1.50
C ILE A 625 -7.42 -23.37 -1.30
N LYS A 626 -7.85 -24.64 -1.31
CA LYS A 626 -9.25 -25.02 -1.07
C LYS A 626 -9.46 -25.28 0.42
N ILE A 627 -10.19 -24.38 1.08
CA ILE A 627 -10.61 -24.52 2.48
C ILE A 627 -12.13 -24.38 2.52
N GLU A 628 -12.79 -25.26 3.26
CA GLU A 628 -14.23 -25.15 3.50
C GLU A 628 -14.56 -23.88 4.28
N GLU A 629 -15.64 -23.19 3.89
CA GLU A 629 -15.95 -21.85 4.39
C GLU A 629 -16.07 -21.78 5.91
N GLY A 630 -16.80 -22.71 6.52
CA GLY A 630 -16.96 -22.79 7.98
C GLY A 630 -15.64 -22.97 8.70
N VAL A 631 -14.73 -23.80 8.15
CA VAL A 631 -13.40 -24.04 8.72
C VAL A 631 -12.57 -22.77 8.69
N LEU A 632 -12.47 -22.15 7.51
CA LEU A 632 -11.70 -20.92 7.34
C LEU A 632 -12.23 -19.80 8.23
N HIS A 633 -13.55 -19.68 8.29
CA HIS A 633 -14.23 -18.69 9.10
C HIS A 633 -13.97 -18.88 10.60
N ALA A 634 -14.05 -20.11 11.12
CA ALA A 634 -13.74 -20.40 12.52
C ALA A 634 -12.28 -20.10 12.87
N LEU A 635 -11.34 -20.43 11.97
CA LEU A 635 -9.93 -20.09 12.15
C LEU A 635 -9.69 -18.58 12.12
N LEU A 636 -10.39 -17.84 11.26
CA LEU A 636 -10.17 -16.40 11.09
C LEU A 636 -10.86 -15.52 12.14
N LEU A 637 -12.06 -15.89 12.61
CA LEU A 637 -12.90 -14.98 13.40
C LEU A 637 -13.03 -15.33 14.88
N VAL A 638 -12.55 -16.50 15.35
CA VAL A 638 -12.53 -16.77 16.80
C VAL A 638 -11.72 -15.68 17.51
N PRO A 639 -12.25 -14.94 18.51
CA PRO A 639 -11.57 -13.73 19.01
C PRO A 639 -10.19 -14.00 19.60
N HIS A 640 -10.03 -15.16 20.26
CA HIS A 640 -8.87 -15.46 21.09
C HIS A 640 -8.35 -16.90 20.94
N TYR A 641 -7.06 -17.01 20.63
CA TYR A 641 -6.23 -18.19 20.76
C TYR A 641 -5.43 -18.13 22.07
N LYS A 642 -5.64 -19.10 22.96
CA LYS A 642 -5.10 -19.11 24.34
C LYS A 642 -3.58 -18.92 24.43
N HIS A 643 -2.84 -19.38 23.41
CA HIS A 643 -1.38 -19.24 23.33
C HIS A 643 -0.93 -18.61 22.00
N GLY A 644 -1.75 -17.72 21.44
CA GLY A 644 -1.48 -17.03 20.17
C GLY A 644 -1.25 -18.02 19.01
N LEU A 645 -0.20 -17.78 18.22
CA LEU A 645 0.13 -18.63 17.06
C LEU A 645 0.46 -20.07 17.44
N ARG A 646 0.87 -20.36 18.68
CA ARG A 646 1.12 -21.75 19.10
C ARG A 646 -0.17 -22.57 19.17
N SER A 647 -1.26 -21.95 19.63
CA SER A 647 -2.59 -22.57 19.64
C SER A 647 -3.09 -22.83 18.22
N LEU A 648 -2.95 -21.84 17.33
CA LEU A 648 -3.29 -22.01 15.91
C LEU A 648 -2.45 -23.12 15.28
N ASP A 649 -1.15 -23.13 15.53
CA ASP A 649 -0.23 -24.15 15.04
C ASP A 649 -0.60 -25.56 15.51
N LYS A 650 -1.05 -25.67 16.76
CA LYS A 650 -1.43 -26.96 17.33
C LYS A 650 -2.70 -27.49 16.67
N ILE A 651 -3.71 -26.66 16.45
CA ILE A 651 -4.92 -27.05 15.69
C ILE A 651 -4.55 -27.51 14.27
N LEU A 652 -3.68 -26.78 13.56
CA LEU A 652 -3.27 -27.15 12.20
C LEU A 652 -2.46 -28.45 12.17
N SER A 653 -1.52 -28.62 13.09
CA SER A 653 -0.65 -29.80 13.14
C SER A 653 -1.35 -31.07 13.63
N THR A 654 -2.46 -30.95 14.38
CA THR A 654 -3.30 -32.09 14.75
C THR A 654 -4.43 -32.36 13.75
N SER A 655 -4.59 -31.51 12.74
CA SER A 655 -5.53 -31.72 11.64
C SER A 655 -5.03 -32.80 10.66
N ARG A 656 -5.94 -33.59 10.10
CA ARG A 656 -5.64 -34.70 9.19
C ARG A 656 -5.46 -34.22 7.74
N LEU A 657 -4.39 -33.47 7.48
CA LEU A 657 -4.17 -32.78 6.19
C LEU A 657 -3.20 -33.47 5.21
N SER A 658 -2.48 -34.51 5.63
CA SER A 658 -1.36 -35.08 4.86
C SER A 658 -1.72 -35.62 3.47
N SER A 659 -2.90 -36.22 3.31
CA SER A 659 -3.37 -36.80 2.04
C SER A 659 -4.56 -36.06 1.42
N LYS A 660 -4.93 -34.92 1.99
CA LYS A 660 -6.07 -34.13 1.54
C LYS A 660 -5.64 -33.12 0.48
N THR A 661 -6.57 -32.79 -0.42
CA THR A 661 -6.46 -31.68 -1.38
C THR A 661 -7.31 -30.46 -0.98
N LYS A 662 -8.12 -30.60 0.07
CA LYS A 662 -8.99 -29.58 0.64
C LYS A 662 -8.96 -29.66 2.16
N PHE A 663 -8.92 -28.51 2.83
CA PHE A 663 -9.12 -28.43 4.27
C PHE A 663 -10.62 -28.33 4.59
N ASP A 664 -11.24 -29.48 4.81
CA ASP A 664 -12.67 -29.65 5.14
C ASP A 664 -12.91 -29.87 6.65
N VAL A 665 -14.16 -29.85 7.08
CA VAL A 665 -14.52 -30.06 8.51
C VAL A 665 -14.05 -31.43 9.02
N SER A 666 -14.02 -32.46 8.18
CA SER A 666 -13.58 -33.82 8.57
C SER A 666 -12.08 -33.91 8.87
N ALA A 667 -11.30 -32.94 8.40
CA ALA A 667 -9.88 -32.86 8.67
C ALA A 667 -9.57 -32.19 10.01
N LEU A 668 -10.50 -31.43 10.60
CA LEU A 668 -10.30 -30.78 11.89
C LEU A 668 -10.14 -31.78 13.04
N PRO A 669 -9.42 -31.42 14.12
CA PRO A 669 -9.38 -32.22 15.33
C PRO A 669 -10.77 -32.31 16.01
N PRO A 670 -11.00 -33.30 16.88
CA PRO A 670 -12.19 -33.33 17.73
C PRO A 670 -12.36 -32.05 18.56
N GLU A 671 -13.60 -31.69 18.90
CA GLU A 671 -13.94 -30.46 19.63
C GLU A 671 -13.18 -30.35 20.96
N GLU A 672 -12.97 -31.47 21.65
CA GLU A 672 -12.25 -31.54 22.92
C GLU A 672 -10.79 -31.11 22.77
N GLN A 673 -10.17 -31.37 21.62
CA GLN A 673 -8.81 -30.94 21.32
C GLN A 673 -8.76 -29.46 20.91
N ILE A 674 -9.76 -29.02 20.13
CA ILE A 674 -9.87 -27.61 19.73
C ILE A 674 -10.05 -26.72 20.96
N GLN A 675 -10.86 -27.13 21.94
CA GLN A 675 -11.11 -26.39 23.17
C GLN A 675 -9.86 -26.20 24.05
N LEU A 676 -8.80 -27.00 23.87
CA LEU A 676 -7.52 -26.76 24.54
C LEU A 676 -6.85 -25.46 24.05
N HIS A 677 -7.21 -24.98 22.87
CA HIS A 677 -6.51 -23.91 22.17
C HIS A 677 -7.34 -22.63 21.99
N VAL A 678 -8.67 -22.74 22.00
CA VAL A 678 -9.64 -21.65 21.83
C VAL A 678 -10.87 -21.89 22.73
N ASP A 679 -11.82 -20.96 22.76
CA ASP A 679 -13.16 -21.26 23.28
C ASP A 679 -13.91 -22.17 22.29
N GLY A 680 -14.15 -23.43 22.71
CA GLY A 680 -14.72 -24.47 21.83
C GLY A 680 -16.12 -24.11 21.33
N ARG A 681 -16.99 -23.59 22.21
CA ARG A 681 -18.37 -23.21 21.85
C ARG A 681 -18.39 -22.11 20.79
N THR A 682 -17.57 -21.07 20.98
CA THR A 682 -17.43 -19.97 20.03
C THR A 682 -16.85 -20.44 18.71
N PHE A 683 -15.80 -21.27 18.74
CA PHE A 683 -15.20 -21.85 17.53
C PHE A 683 -16.21 -22.68 16.74
N MET A 684 -16.95 -23.57 17.40
CA MET A 684 -17.97 -24.41 16.76
C MET A 684 -19.17 -23.59 16.26
N SER A 685 -19.50 -22.47 16.92
CA SER A 685 -20.49 -21.53 16.40
C SER A 685 -20.04 -20.93 15.07
N PHE A 686 -18.79 -20.46 14.97
CA PHE A 686 -18.24 -19.94 13.71
C PHE A 686 -18.11 -21.02 12.63
N LEU A 687 -17.84 -22.28 13.03
CA LEU A 687 -17.76 -23.42 12.12
C LEU A 687 -19.10 -23.72 11.44
N ARG A 688 -20.22 -23.59 12.17
CA ARG A 688 -21.57 -23.93 11.67
C ARG A 688 -22.18 -22.86 10.77
N SER A 689 -21.86 -21.58 11.00
CA SER A 689 -22.02 -20.40 10.11
C SER A 689 -22.05 -19.12 10.97
N PRO A 690 -21.49 -17.98 10.50
CA PRO A 690 -21.65 -16.70 11.19
C PRO A 690 -23.12 -16.30 11.27
N LYS A 691 -23.55 -15.85 12.44
CA LYS A 691 -24.80 -15.11 12.57
C LYS A 691 -24.52 -13.63 12.38
N LEU A 692 -25.42 -12.93 11.70
CA LEU A 692 -25.38 -11.47 11.67
C LEU A 692 -25.60 -10.90 13.08
N PRO A 693 -25.15 -9.67 13.36
CA PRO A 693 -25.47 -8.97 14.61
C PRO A 693 -26.97 -9.02 14.87
N ALA A 694 -27.40 -9.35 16.09
CA ALA A 694 -28.79 -9.70 16.39
C ALA A 694 -29.81 -8.66 15.90
N ALA A 695 -29.52 -7.37 16.08
CA ALA A 695 -30.38 -6.28 15.62
C ALA A 695 -30.47 -6.19 14.08
N LEU A 696 -29.35 -6.38 13.39
CA LEU A 696 -29.30 -6.42 11.93
C LEU A 696 -30.03 -7.65 11.40
N ARG A 697 -29.72 -8.82 11.97
CA ARG A 697 -30.35 -10.11 11.64
C ARG A 697 -31.87 -10.02 11.70
N GLU A 698 -32.42 -9.48 12.78
CA GLU A 698 -33.88 -9.37 12.94
C GLU A 698 -34.50 -8.42 11.92
N ARG A 699 -33.88 -7.25 11.70
CA ARG A 699 -34.37 -6.26 10.73
C ARG A 699 -34.37 -6.80 9.31
N LEU A 700 -33.29 -7.49 8.90
CA LEU A 700 -33.22 -8.10 7.58
C LEU A 700 -34.23 -9.24 7.44
N ALA A 701 -34.37 -10.09 8.47
CA ALA A 701 -35.34 -11.19 8.43
C ALA A 701 -36.78 -10.67 8.28
N GLN A 702 -37.16 -9.61 8.98
CA GLN A 702 -38.48 -8.97 8.81
C GLN A 702 -38.66 -8.42 7.39
N GLY A 703 -37.67 -7.70 6.85
CA GLY A 703 -37.73 -7.15 5.50
C GLY A 703 -37.86 -8.22 4.42
N LEU A 704 -37.10 -9.32 4.54
CA LEU A 704 -37.21 -10.49 3.68
C LEU A 704 -38.59 -11.14 3.78
N PHE A 705 -39.12 -11.30 5.00
CA PHE A 705 -40.45 -11.87 5.22
C PHE A 705 -41.57 -11.06 4.56
N VAL A 706 -41.48 -9.72 4.62
CA VAL A 706 -42.44 -8.84 3.93
C VAL A 706 -42.39 -9.03 2.41
N ALA A 707 -41.19 -9.14 1.83
CA ALA A 707 -41.03 -9.40 0.40
C ALA A 707 -41.61 -10.77 0.00
N TYR A 708 -41.37 -11.79 0.81
CA TYR A 708 -41.94 -13.13 0.66
C TYR A 708 -43.48 -13.10 0.69
N LYS A 709 -44.09 -12.49 1.72
CA LYS A 709 -45.56 -12.38 1.84
C LYS A 709 -46.15 -11.70 0.60
N LYS A 710 -45.57 -10.57 0.18
CA LYS A 710 -46.04 -9.83 -1.00
C LYS A 710 -46.06 -10.72 -2.25
N LYS A 711 -44.95 -11.41 -2.55
CA LYS A 711 -44.87 -12.28 -3.73
C LYS A 711 -45.86 -13.45 -3.66
N ARG A 712 -46.04 -14.04 -2.46
CA ARG A 712 -47.02 -15.11 -2.25
C ARG A 712 -48.45 -14.66 -2.49
N THR A 713 -48.81 -13.45 -2.05
CA THR A 713 -50.13 -12.86 -2.32
C THR A 713 -50.35 -12.60 -3.81
N GLU A 714 -49.34 -12.15 -4.54
CA GLU A 714 -49.41 -11.95 -6.00
C GLU A 714 -49.58 -13.27 -6.78
N MET A 715 -49.07 -14.39 -6.26
CA MET A 715 -49.23 -15.71 -6.87
C MET A 715 -50.64 -16.31 -6.69
N ALA A 716 -51.39 -15.89 -5.68
CA ALA A 716 -52.75 -16.38 -5.43
C ALA A 716 -53.76 -15.65 -6.34
N ARG A 717 -54.09 -16.27 -7.48
CA ARG A 717 -54.92 -15.63 -8.53
C ARG A 717 -56.40 -15.95 -8.38
N THR A 718 -56.73 -17.13 -7.87
CA THR A 718 -58.11 -17.57 -7.67
C THR A 718 -58.61 -17.32 -6.24
N PRO A 719 -59.94 -17.21 -6.01
CA PRO A 719 -60.49 -17.06 -4.66
C PRO A 719 -60.10 -18.21 -3.72
N ALA A 720 -60.12 -19.45 -4.22
CA ALA A 720 -59.74 -20.63 -3.45
C ALA A 720 -58.24 -20.63 -3.06
N GLU A 721 -57.36 -20.17 -3.94
CA GLU A 721 -55.93 -20.01 -3.61
C GLU A 721 -55.69 -18.92 -2.56
N LYS A 722 -56.47 -17.83 -2.60
CA LYS A 722 -56.38 -16.75 -1.61
C LYS A 722 -56.84 -17.23 -0.23
N GLU A 723 -57.96 -17.94 -0.15
CA GLU A 723 -58.46 -18.53 1.10
C GLU A 723 -57.48 -19.58 1.67
N ALA A 724 -56.92 -20.43 0.81
CA ALA A 724 -55.88 -21.38 1.22
C ALA A 724 -54.58 -20.68 1.67
N LEU A 725 -54.26 -19.51 1.10
CA LEU A 725 -53.10 -18.72 1.50
C LEU A 725 -53.30 -18.05 2.86
N GLU A 726 -54.48 -17.49 3.12
CA GLU A 726 -54.83 -16.86 4.41
C GLU A 726 -54.76 -17.85 5.58
N SER A 727 -55.04 -19.12 5.33
CA SER A 727 -54.96 -20.20 6.33
C SER A 727 -53.57 -20.85 6.46
N ASP A 728 -52.59 -20.49 5.62
CA ASP A 728 -51.20 -20.98 5.75
C ASP A 728 -50.49 -20.23 6.88
N ALA A 729 -50.00 -20.96 7.89
CA ALA A 729 -49.26 -20.40 9.03
C ALA A 729 -48.01 -19.58 8.62
N SER A 730 -47.50 -19.75 7.39
CA SER A 730 -46.40 -18.92 6.84
C SER A 730 -46.83 -17.52 6.40
N MET A 731 -48.13 -17.21 6.42
CA MET A 731 -48.70 -15.92 6.03
C MET A 731 -49.15 -15.06 7.21
N TYR A 732 -49.02 -15.56 8.44
CA TYR A 732 -49.30 -14.79 9.66
C TYR A 732 -48.38 -13.58 9.77
N ASP A 733 -48.70 -12.63 10.65
CA ASP A 733 -47.85 -11.48 10.89
C ASP A 733 -46.59 -11.87 11.67
N TRP A 734 -45.55 -11.04 11.56
CA TRP A 734 -44.23 -11.39 12.11
C TRP A 734 -44.35 -11.77 13.59
N ASP A 735 -45.08 -11.03 14.41
CA ASP A 735 -45.17 -11.30 15.84
C ASP A 735 -45.85 -12.64 16.15
N GLU A 736 -46.83 -13.04 15.35
CA GLU A 736 -47.62 -14.28 15.48
C GLU A 736 -46.97 -15.49 14.80
N LEU A 737 -45.96 -15.26 13.96
CA LEU A 737 -45.29 -16.31 13.21
C LEU A 737 -44.61 -17.32 14.13
N ALA A 738 -44.78 -18.61 13.82
CA ALA A 738 -44.16 -19.70 14.57
C ALA A 738 -42.62 -19.51 14.65
N PRO A 739 -41.97 -19.80 15.80
CA PRO A 739 -40.53 -19.57 15.98
C PRO A 739 -39.65 -20.25 14.91
N GLU A 740 -40.06 -21.42 14.41
CA GLU A 740 -39.33 -22.14 13.36
C GLU A 740 -39.35 -21.41 12.00
N LEU A 741 -40.44 -20.72 11.67
CA LEU A 741 -40.60 -19.95 10.43
C LEU A 741 -39.87 -18.61 10.52
N LYS A 742 -39.89 -17.96 11.69
CA LYS A 742 -38.99 -16.82 12.00
C LYS A 742 -37.55 -17.22 11.78
N GLU A 743 -37.15 -18.37 12.34
CA GLU A 743 -35.77 -18.85 12.23
C GLU A 743 -35.38 -19.24 10.79
N SER A 744 -36.34 -19.69 9.96
CA SER A 744 -36.08 -19.94 8.52
C SER A 744 -35.68 -18.64 7.80
N THR A 745 -36.41 -17.55 8.06
CA THR A 745 -36.10 -16.23 7.46
C THR A 745 -34.85 -15.59 8.06
N ARG A 746 -34.58 -15.81 9.36
CA ARG A 746 -33.32 -15.39 9.99
C ARG A 746 -32.12 -16.14 9.42
N ALA A 747 -32.25 -17.44 9.15
CA ALA A 747 -31.20 -18.23 8.51
C ALA A 747 -30.95 -17.74 7.07
N GLN A 748 -31.98 -17.28 6.36
CA GLN A 748 -31.82 -16.62 5.07
C GLN A 748 -31.03 -15.31 5.19
N ALA A 749 -31.33 -14.48 6.19
CA ALA A 749 -30.56 -13.26 6.45
C ALA A 749 -29.09 -13.57 6.79
N ASP A 750 -28.83 -14.57 7.64
CA ASP A 750 -27.48 -15.01 8.00
C ASP A 750 -26.67 -15.50 6.79
N ASP A 751 -27.35 -15.99 5.74
CA ASP A 751 -26.72 -16.51 4.53
C ASP A 751 -26.37 -15.42 3.49
N ILE A 752 -26.83 -14.17 3.68
CA ILE A 752 -26.56 -13.05 2.76
C ILE A 752 -25.06 -12.89 2.48
N PRO A 753 -24.15 -12.84 3.47
CA PRO A 753 -22.71 -12.68 3.19
C PRO A 753 -22.12 -13.79 2.33
N ARG A 754 -22.57 -15.05 2.50
CA ARG A 754 -22.13 -16.17 1.66
C ARG A 754 -22.58 -15.99 0.22
N LYS A 755 -23.84 -15.57 0.01
CA LYS A 755 -24.37 -15.27 -1.32
C LYS A 755 -23.63 -14.11 -1.99
N LEU A 756 -23.42 -13.00 -1.27
CA LEU A 756 -22.66 -11.86 -1.80
C LEU A 756 -21.26 -12.28 -2.23
N ARG A 757 -20.57 -13.12 -1.45
CA ARG A 757 -19.24 -13.64 -1.80
C ARG A 757 -19.22 -14.41 -3.13
N ALA A 758 -20.27 -15.18 -3.44
CA ALA A 758 -20.36 -15.93 -4.69
C ALA A 758 -20.40 -15.02 -5.94
N VAL A 759 -20.83 -13.77 -5.79
CA VAL A 759 -20.85 -12.74 -6.85
C VAL A 759 -19.77 -11.66 -6.64
N ASN A 760 -18.72 -11.96 -5.87
CA ASN A 760 -17.63 -11.03 -5.54
C ASN A 760 -18.10 -9.72 -4.90
N CYS A 761 -19.23 -9.76 -4.18
CA CYS A 761 -19.77 -8.65 -3.40
C CYS A 761 -19.55 -8.84 -1.91
N PHE A 762 -19.69 -7.75 -1.17
CA PHE A 762 -19.76 -7.72 0.29
C PHE A 762 -20.67 -6.57 0.74
N MET A 763 -21.01 -6.52 2.02
CA MET A 763 -21.90 -5.49 2.60
C MET A 763 -21.15 -4.61 3.60
N LEU A 764 -21.42 -3.31 3.55
CA LEU A 764 -20.86 -2.31 4.48
C LEU A 764 -21.97 -1.41 5.03
N ASN A 765 -21.76 -0.88 6.24
CA ASN A 765 -22.68 0.03 6.93
C ASN A 765 -22.28 1.51 6.82
N GLU A 766 -21.40 1.82 5.87
CA GLU A 766 -20.87 3.15 5.63
C GLU A 766 -20.76 3.36 4.12
N ASP A 767 -20.85 4.64 3.71
CA ASP A 767 -20.69 4.99 2.32
C ASP A 767 -19.23 4.88 1.89
N ARG A 768 -19.03 4.41 0.67
CA ARG A 768 -17.73 4.24 0.05
C ARG A 768 -17.75 4.81 -1.36
N SER A 769 -16.60 5.33 -1.76
CA SER A 769 -16.30 5.83 -3.09
C SER A 769 -15.36 4.89 -3.82
N ASP A 770 -14.89 5.33 -5.00
CA ASP A 770 -13.76 4.73 -5.71
C ASP A 770 -12.63 4.34 -4.75
N PRO A 771 -12.09 3.09 -4.82
CA PRO A 771 -12.28 2.06 -5.85
C PRO A 771 -13.50 1.12 -5.69
N LEU A 772 -14.36 1.34 -4.69
CA LEU A 772 -15.50 0.46 -4.43
C LEU A 772 -16.74 0.88 -5.20
N ILE A 773 -17.35 -0.08 -5.92
CA ILE A 773 -18.54 0.17 -6.73
C ILE A 773 -19.77 -0.26 -5.93
N HIS A 774 -20.67 0.69 -5.70
CA HIS A 774 -21.98 0.42 -5.11
C HIS A 774 -22.83 -0.44 -6.05
N VAL A 775 -23.42 -1.51 -5.52
CA VAL A 775 -24.26 -2.46 -6.27
C VAL A 775 -25.71 -2.30 -5.79
N PRO A 776 -26.51 -1.41 -6.41
CA PRO A 776 -27.90 -1.22 -6.03
C PRO A 776 -28.79 -2.41 -6.46
N GLU A 777 -28.39 -3.13 -7.51
CA GLU A 777 -29.12 -4.24 -8.11
C GLU A 777 -28.12 -5.28 -8.66
N PHE A 778 -28.53 -6.54 -8.69
CA PHE A 778 -27.73 -7.62 -9.28
C PHE A 778 -28.04 -7.79 -10.77
N SER A 779 -27.06 -8.21 -11.55
CA SER A 779 -27.28 -8.62 -12.94
C SER A 779 -28.16 -9.87 -13.04
N VAL A 780 -28.74 -10.13 -14.21
CA VAL A 780 -29.60 -11.31 -14.43
C VAL A 780 -28.88 -12.62 -14.11
N ALA A 781 -27.62 -12.76 -14.53
CA ALA A 781 -26.82 -13.96 -14.29
C ALA A 781 -26.53 -14.17 -12.80
N GLU A 782 -26.24 -13.08 -12.08
CA GLU A 782 -26.05 -13.11 -10.63
C GLU A 782 -27.34 -13.46 -9.90
N LEU A 783 -28.47 -12.88 -10.30
CA LEU A 783 -29.78 -13.21 -9.72
C LEU A 783 -30.09 -14.71 -9.86
N ASP A 784 -29.93 -15.30 -11.04
CA ASP A 784 -30.23 -16.72 -11.26
C ASP A 784 -29.33 -17.61 -10.38
N MET A 785 -28.03 -17.34 -10.33
CA MET A 785 -27.09 -18.09 -9.49
C MET A 785 -27.43 -17.96 -7.99
N LEU A 786 -27.69 -16.74 -7.53
CA LEU A 786 -28.01 -16.49 -6.12
C LEU A 786 -29.37 -17.08 -5.72
N SER A 787 -30.31 -17.17 -6.67
CA SER A 787 -31.63 -17.79 -6.47
C SER A 787 -31.51 -19.30 -6.30
N GLU A 788 -30.69 -19.95 -7.13
CA GLU A 788 -30.36 -21.36 -6.97
C GLU A 788 -29.70 -21.62 -5.60
N MET A 789 -28.75 -20.77 -5.19
CA MET A 789 -28.12 -20.86 -3.86
C MET A 789 -29.11 -20.66 -2.70
N GLU A 790 -30.13 -19.80 -2.84
CA GLU A 790 -31.19 -19.66 -1.83
C GLU A 790 -32.03 -20.93 -1.72
N HIS A 791 -32.40 -21.51 -2.86
CA HIS A 791 -33.20 -22.73 -2.88
C HIS A 791 -32.45 -23.93 -2.31
N GLU A 792 -31.16 -24.07 -2.60
CA GLU A 792 -30.29 -25.07 -1.98
C GLU A 792 -30.23 -24.91 -0.46
N ARG A 793 -30.06 -23.68 0.02
CA ARG A 793 -30.09 -23.36 1.46
C ARG A 793 -31.44 -23.70 2.08
N PHE A 794 -32.54 -23.41 1.38
CA PHE A 794 -33.89 -23.77 1.80
C PHE A 794 -34.06 -25.28 1.93
N ASN A 795 -33.67 -26.05 0.92
CA ASN A 795 -33.75 -27.50 0.97
C ASN A 795 -32.90 -28.09 2.09
N ALA A 796 -31.67 -27.60 2.27
CA ALA A 796 -30.79 -28.04 3.36
C ALA A 796 -31.42 -27.81 4.74
N GLU A 797 -31.98 -26.62 4.98
CA GLU A 797 -32.67 -26.31 6.24
C GLU A 797 -33.89 -27.20 6.47
N ARG A 798 -34.72 -27.40 5.44
CA ARG A 798 -35.94 -28.21 5.52
C ARG A 798 -35.61 -29.66 5.83
N LEU A 799 -34.61 -30.23 5.17
CA LEU A 799 -34.14 -31.60 5.41
C LEU A 799 -33.58 -31.77 6.83
N GLN A 800 -32.75 -30.82 7.31
CA GLN A 800 -32.24 -30.84 8.68
C GLN A 800 -33.37 -30.81 9.73
N ARG A 801 -34.49 -30.16 9.40
CA ARG A 801 -35.70 -30.06 10.24
C ARG A 801 -36.74 -31.16 9.96
N GLN A 802 -36.35 -32.22 9.25
CA GLN A 802 -37.19 -33.39 8.97
C GLN A 802 -38.46 -33.09 8.16
N TRP A 803 -38.41 -32.09 7.28
CA TRP A 803 -39.48 -31.86 6.29
C TRP A 803 -39.49 -32.97 5.24
N LYS A 804 -40.68 -33.26 4.71
CA LYS A 804 -40.90 -34.33 3.73
C LYS A 804 -41.41 -33.78 2.41
N MET A 805 -41.11 -34.51 1.34
CA MET A 805 -41.67 -34.24 0.02
C MET A 805 -43.18 -34.51 0.04
N GLY A 806 -43.99 -33.57 -0.47
CA GLY A 806 -45.44 -33.70 -0.53
C GLY A 806 -46.15 -32.38 -0.78
N PRO A 807 -47.49 -32.34 -0.77
CA PRO A 807 -48.25 -31.09 -0.88
C PRO A 807 -47.81 -30.07 0.17
N ARG A 808 -47.78 -28.79 -0.19
CA ARG A 808 -47.30 -27.74 0.72
C ARG A 808 -48.19 -27.68 1.97
N SER A 809 -47.59 -27.87 3.14
CA SER A 809 -48.26 -27.63 4.43
C SER A 809 -47.22 -27.34 5.51
N SER A 810 -47.27 -26.11 6.02
CA SER A 810 -46.39 -25.65 7.10
C SER A 810 -46.61 -26.46 8.38
N ASN A 811 -47.87 -26.71 8.75
CA ASN A 811 -48.25 -27.47 9.94
C ASN A 811 -47.81 -28.95 9.88
N LYS A 812 -47.81 -29.56 8.69
CA LYS A 812 -47.41 -30.98 8.49
C LYS A 812 -45.94 -31.15 8.11
N ARG A 813 -45.17 -30.06 7.99
CA ARG A 813 -43.78 -30.06 7.49
C ARG A 813 -43.63 -30.80 6.16
N THR A 814 -44.52 -30.52 5.23
CA THR A 814 -44.50 -31.10 3.88
C THR A 814 -44.35 -30.00 2.84
N THR A 815 -43.51 -30.23 1.83
CA THR A 815 -43.25 -29.25 0.77
C THR A 815 -42.92 -29.95 -0.55
N PRO A 816 -43.43 -29.46 -1.69
CA PRO A 816 -43.13 -30.06 -2.99
C PRO A 816 -41.82 -29.53 -3.57
N PHE A 817 -41.11 -28.64 -2.86
CA PHE A 817 -39.91 -27.97 -3.36
C PHE A 817 -38.60 -28.68 -3.02
N LEU A 818 -38.63 -29.89 -2.42
CA LEU A 818 -37.43 -30.70 -2.16
C LEU A 818 -36.89 -31.36 -3.45
N VAL A 819 -36.67 -30.54 -4.47
CA VAL A 819 -36.13 -30.88 -5.79
C VAL A 819 -35.05 -29.85 -6.15
N PRO A 820 -34.13 -30.14 -7.09
CA PRO A 820 -33.17 -29.16 -7.61
C PRO A 820 -33.87 -27.90 -8.15
N TRP A 821 -33.22 -26.74 -8.05
CA TRP A 821 -33.80 -25.46 -8.47
C TRP A 821 -34.23 -25.48 -9.95
N ARG A 822 -33.40 -26.07 -10.81
CA ARG A 822 -33.71 -26.27 -12.24
C ARG A 822 -35.03 -26.99 -12.51
N ASP A 823 -35.47 -27.85 -11.60
CA ASP A 823 -36.68 -28.69 -11.74
C ASP A 823 -37.93 -28.00 -11.15
N LEU A 824 -37.80 -26.81 -10.54
CA LEU A 824 -38.93 -26.01 -10.09
C LEU A 824 -39.71 -25.42 -11.28
N THR A 825 -41.02 -25.26 -11.08
CA THR A 825 -41.86 -24.44 -11.97
C THR A 825 -41.41 -22.98 -11.95
N GLN A 826 -41.63 -22.25 -13.05
CA GLN A 826 -41.22 -20.84 -13.16
C GLN A 826 -41.76 -19.97 -12.01
N ASP A 827 -43.03 -20.13 -11.63
CA ASP A 827 -43.62 -19.35 -10.53
C ASP A 827 -42.87 -19.48 -9.20
N TRP A 828 -42.26 -20.64 -8.92
CA TRP A 828 -41.48 -20.88 -7.70
C TRP A 828 -40.02 -20.45 -7.84
N LYS A 829 -39.43 -20.54 -9.04
CA LYS A 829 -38.14 -19.89 -9.34
C LYS A 829 -38.22 -18.38 -9.14
N ASP A 830 -39.34 -17.78 -9.54
CA ASP A 830 -39.60 -16.36 -9.37
C ASP A 830 -39.73 -15.95 -7.90
N VAL A 831 -40.12 -16.87 -7.00
CA VAL A 831 -40.10 -16.61 -5.55
C VAL A 831 -38.66 -16.47 -5.08
N ASP A 832 -37.80 -17.46 -5.38
CA ASP A 832 -36.38 -17.40 -4.99
C ASP A 832 -35.69 -16.15 -5.57
N ARG A 833 -36.03 -15.81 -6.81
CA ARG A 833 -35.54 -14.59 -7.48
C ARG A 833 -35.92 -13.32 -6.74
N VAL A 834 -37.18 -13.15 -6.37
CA VAL A 834 -37.64 -11.97 -5.59
C VAL A 834 -36.96 -11.92 -4.23
N MET A 835 -36.73 -13.08 -3.61
CA MET A 835 -36.07 -13.17 -2.31
C MET A 835 -34.60 -12.71 -2.35
N VAL A 836 -33.92 -12.90 -3.48
CA VAL A 836 -32.56 -12.38 -3.70
C VAL A 836 -32.60 -10.92 -4.16
N GLU A 837 -33.46 -10.60 -5.13
CA GLU A 837 -33.58 -9.27 -5.73
C GLU A 837 -33.91 -8.19 -4.70
N CYS A 838 -34.65 -8.53 -3.63
CA CYS A 838 -34.98 -7.56 -2.59
C CYS A 838 -33.84 -7.27 -1.61
N VAL A 839 -32.76 -8.07 -1.59
CA VAL A 839 -31.66 -7.96 -0.62
C VAL A 839 -31.00 -6.57 -0.60
N PRO A 840 -30.61 -5.93 -1.73
CA PRO A 840 -30.01 -4.60 -1.71
C PRO A 840 -30.92 -3.56 -1.04
N ARG A 841 -32.22 -3.60 -1.34
CA ARG A 841 -33.22 -2.70 -0.74
C ARG A 841 -33.40 -2.96 0.76
N VAL A 842 -33.48 -4.23 1.17
CA VAL A 842 -33.65 -4.60 2.59
C VAL A 842 -32.41 -4.24 3.41
N LEU A 843 -31.21 -4.36 2.84
CA LEU A 843 -29.98 -3.87 3.47
C LEU A 843 -30.01 -2.35 3.63
N ALA A 844 -30.46 -1.61 2.62
CA ALA A 844 -30.51 -0.15 2.65
C ALA A 844 -31.42 0.38 3.77
N THR A 845 -32.53 -0.28 4.08
CA THR A 845 -33.40 0.10 5.23
C THR A 845 -32.72 -0.11 6.59
N ALA A 846 -31.68 -0.94 6.64
CA ALA A 846 -30.85 -1.16 7.81
C ALA A 846 -29.61 -0.26 7.87
N GLY A 847 -29.40 0.62 6.89
CA GLY A 847 -28.19 1.44 6.76
C GLY A 847 -26.99 0.69 6.15
N TRP A 848 -27.23 -0.45 5.49
CA TRP A 848 -26.20 -1.25 4.84
C TRP A 848 -26.33 -1.17 3.31
N LYS A 849 -25.21 -1.23 2.61
CA LYS A 849 -25.12 -1.21 1.14
C LYS A 849 -24.21 -2.32 0.66
N ILE A 850 -24.42 -2.76 -0.58
CA ILE A 850 -23.60 -3.79 -1.22
C ILE A 850 -22.55 -3.11 -2.08
N TYR A 851 -21.32 -3.62 -2.01
CA TYR A 851 -20.20 -3.15 -2.81
C TYR A 851 -19.46 -4.32 -3.44
N ARG A 852 -18.77 -4.04 -4.55
CA ARG A 852 -17.73 -4.89 -5.12
C ARG A 852 -16.50 -4.05 -5.46
N MET A 853 -15.35 -4.71 -5.60
CA MET A 853 -14.14 -4.05 -6.08
C MET A 853 -14.27 -3.74 -7.57
N GLN A 854 -13.81 -2.57 -8.00
CA GLN A 854 -13.65 -2.29 -9.44
C GLN A 854 -12.55 -3.19 -10.02
N GLU A 855 -12.87 -3.94 -11.08
CA GLU A 855 -11.90 -4.74 -11.81
C GLU A 855 -10.92 -3.83 -12.57
N ASP A 856 -9.63 -4.17 -12.58
CA ASP A 856 -8.62 -3.46 -13.37
C ASP A 856 -8.85 -3.77 -14.86
N SER A 857 -9.30 -2.76 -15.63
CA SER A 857 -9.46 -2.82 -17.10
C SER A 857 -8.14 -2.72 -17.86
#